data_AF-A0A4S4LLQ4-F1
#
_entry.id   AF-A0A4S4LLQ4-F1
#
_cell.length_a   1.000
_cell.length_b   1.000
_cell.length_c   1.000
_cell.angle_alpha   90.00
_cell.angle_beta   90.00
_cell.angle_gamma   90.00
#
_symmetry.space_group_name_H-M   'P 1'
#
loop_
_entity.id
_entity.type
_entity.pdbx_description
1 polymer ?
#
loop_
_entity_poly.entity_id
_entity_poly.type
_entity_poly.pdbx_seq_one_letter_code
_entity_poly.pdbx_strand_id
1 'polypeptide(L)'
;MMLLQWCTLEPTGPSQLAALRFSSPVRVRSVRVFPKHAQPFAEQLDIVSETEPEAFFLDVFFNAQPIATADTKQKQKATNALVPTVMAYAGGLVDFTVDMGNEFATRLMIVKGTFTKVSMAIYGDVVFELSPSPTSYTPVALPSIESSPLSPSIDPSNSSDPTALACQLLDSIPDPPPLPLVISLTLCLKPSSDDWDLSDFPYLHPDLDEETMNFTLEVAYDLLSRPVADDISYEMLQRFVDRVSDAIGPKSNDQAYVVAGILSRSASQNPELARLLLDRLDLRAIFDATTVDEGTLSRLLVACTNPDIARQFKAIYFHDVLLAVQSNASADASTKELAVSLDERMCGWDVLADALSNTQADFHTASEVLRSAGTDEPTFGVLLAALTSHGELVTRLADNPVLPRSLPHPPVIMQDDRVLGQVSHDEFVAFLRAFIGVSCVLAVYAYTDSMPHKHCRERALGILRVWQGIKGYREIVNRLLLLPQMIFRLSSMTENEDDEPTRAGIHAEHILLALTRTPTALLSTSLYKWILSTKPGLSVICEDERQDLRALAILAEDGLPAALEELMCPFESPSSIQAIRMFRVALAIASREFARGWEGEWRVLSTLWDEHGHGLALHLVDTVGIMSTDIQSLFTLTTPRRMAQDAVAGLFHAANEAMRVIHQLVPVYPLPGRQLRAMVGVAADLYACTDAADARYAQGSDACTAAQQMRQTCIDLVRTLAKPARGAEVVLRTLLQHGTCAGVRDPAYHLVQVFSLVDHLLPMPDRIDVDQTTEEDLVWIRQVIPRVLTELTHFVKFLDVEIRTHLIRRLADLDDGMVGIGEWLVLEELKQLRAALKALDSASVSEDLKLLLRYQVACSLRLLNDLVTGSSGTPRRIVKYIGTNAEAAGLMAKSFNLLLSGRMVSPAQFKLAETLVSAVSNELDPVLCFSLGLTFFRDVQYPKDPPISIPAALQYALQALKSISIKALDPNRLCLEVSEAFITLATTSITSDIVTNAEAEAMLSVMEWLVRQSHAGLPQLSTLSDISSDTFACLCDNLQGVLSPDHVDALETIRLTIDTGTEDRTIPPPALLAQHVAMSLHRVDALMRARVPPPSTPKRTTPPHTQNMLGLVTV
;
A
#
# COMPACT_ATOMS: atom_id res chain seq x y z
N MET A 1 -10.45 26.12 -20.58
CA MET A 1 -11.45 25.72 -21.60
C MET A 1 -11.90 26.97 -22.35
N MET A 2 -12.11 26.90 -23.66
CA MET A 2 -12.58 28.02 -24.49
C MET A 2 -14.11 28.02 -24.56
N LEU A 3 -14.76 29.20 -24.53
CA LEU A 3 -16.19 29.34 -24.81
C LEU A 3 -16.42 29.17 -26.32
N LEU A 4 -17.19 28.14 -26.70
CA LEU A 4 -17.53 27.83 -28.09
C LEU A 4 -18.77 28.61 -28.56
N GLN A 5 -19.80 28.69 -27.71
CA GLN A 5 -21.07 29.36 -28.04
C GLN A 5 -21.79 29.80 -26.76
N TRP A 6 -22.39 30.99 -26.79
CA TRP A 6 -23.44 31.42 -25.86
C TRP A 6 -24.75 31.56 -26.65
N CYS A 7 -25.87 31.05 -26.11
CA CYS A 7 -27.16 31.14 -26.78
C CYS A 7 -28.34 30.96 -25.81
N THR A 8 -29.49 31.54 -26.17
CA THR A 8 -30.80 31.20 -25.62
C THR A 8 -31.56 30.43 -26.70
N LEU A 9 -31.90 29.16 -26.42
CA LEU A 9 -32.61 28.29 -27.35
C LEU A 9 -34.10 28.33 -27.08
N GLU A 10 -34.89 28.44 -28.15
CA GLU A 10 -36.34 28.29 -28.14
C GLU A 10 -36.71 27.12 -29.07
N PRO A 11 -37.45 26.10 -28.61
CA PRO A 11 -37.79 24.97 -29.46
C PRO A 11 -38.79 25.38 -30.54
N THR A 12 -38.60 24.88 -31.76
CA THR A 12 -39.45 25.24 -32.92
C THR A 12 -40.04 24.00 -33.60
N GLY A 13 -41.25 24.15 -34.12
CA GLY A 13 -41.97 23.09 -34.85
C GLY A 13 -42.67 22.04 -33.97
N PRO A 14 -43.38 21.07 -34.59
CA PRO A 14 -44.19 20.07 -33.87
C PRO A 14 -43.35 19.08 -33.05
N SER A 15 -42.05 19.01 -33.28
CA SER A 15 -41.10 18.13 -32.60
C SER A 15 -40.41 18.76 -31.38
N GLN A 16 -40.74 20.01 -31.02
CA GLN A 16 -40.21 20.75 -29.87
C GLN A 16 -38.68 20.63 -29.70
N LEU A 17 -37.93 20.92 -30.76
CA LEU A 17 -36.47 20.84 -30.77
C LEU A 17 -35.82 22.16 -31.15
N ALA A 18 -34.62 22.40 -30.63
CA ALA A 18 -33.71 23.44 -31.02
C ALA A 18 -32.41 22.80 -31.53
N ALA A 19 -31.69 23.46 -32.43
CA ALA A 19 -30.45 22.94 -32.97
C ALA A 19 -29.37 24.04 -33.03
N LEU A 20 -28.17 23.66 -32.60
CA LEU A 20 -26.97 24.48 -32.64
C LEU A 20 -26.03 23.91 -33.68
N ARG A 21 -25.69 24.76 -34.65
CA ARG A 21 -24.73 24.43 -35.71
C ARG A 21 -23.46 25.23 -35.50
N PHE A 22 -22.36 24.52 -35.24
CA PHE A 22 -21.04 25.13 -35.14
C PHE A 22 -20.46 25.38 -36.54
N SER A 23 -19.76 26.51 -36.71
CA SER A 23 -19.12 26.89 -37.97
C SER A 23 -17.93 25.99 -38.33
N SER A 24 -17.25 25.44 -37.31
CA SER A 24 -16.14 24.48 -37.41
C SER A 24 -16.45 23.20 -36.60
N PRO A 25 -15.80 22.06 -36.88
CA PRO A 25 -15.86 20.92 -35.97
C PRO A 25 -15.30 21.32 -34.61
N VAL A 26 -16.07 21.06 -33.55
CA VAL A 26 -15.69 21.34 -32.17
C VAL A 26 -15.76 20.07 -31.35
N ARG A 27 -14.95 20.02 -30.29
CA ARG A 27 -15.09 19.03 -29.23
C ARG A 27 -15.73 19.72 -28.05
N VAL A 28 -16.99 19.40 -27.77
CA VAL A 28 -17.70 19.92 -26.59
C VAL A 28 -17.16 19.21 -25.37
N ARG A 29 -16.82 19.97 -24.32
CA ARG A 29 -16.30 19.47 -23.04
C ARG A 29 -17.26 19.75 -21.90
N SER A 30 -18.00 20.85 -21.94
CA SER A 30 -19.06 21.12 -20.97
C SER A 30 -20.15 22.02 -21.55
N VAL A 31 -21.35 21.91 -20.98
CA VAL A 31 -22.53 22.73 -21.28
C VAL A 31 -23.03 23.29 -19.96
N ARG A 32 -22.99 24.61 -19.81
CA ARG A 32 -23.44 25.30 -18.60
C ARG A 32 -24.79 25.95 -18.84
N VAL A 33 -25.79 25.62 -18.01
CA VAL A 33 -27.13 26.21 -18.04
C VAL A 33 -27.25 27.23 -16.91
N PHE A 34 -27.80 28.41 -17.24
CA PHE A 34 -27.96 29.52 -16.30
C PHE A 34 -29.42 29.65 -15.88
N PRO A 35 -29.72 30.02 -14.62
CA PRO A 35 -31.08 30.27 -14.18
C PRO A 35 -31.57 31.62 -14.69
N LYS A 36 -32.89 31.77 -14.77
CA LYS A 36 -33.54 33.04 -15.12
C LYS A 36 -32.94 34.20 -14.31
N HIS A 37 -32.67 35.31 -14.98
CA HIS A 37 -32.07 36.52 -14.42
C HIS A 37 -30.60 36.44 -14.00
N ALA A 38 -29.91 35.32 -14.18
CA ALA A 38 -28.46 35.28 -13.97
C ALA A 38 -27.69 36.08 -15.03
N GLN A 39 -26.58 36.70 -14.61
CA GLN A 39 -25.62 37.38 -15.47
C GLN A 39 -24.40 36.48 -15.72
N PRO A 40 -24.25 35.84 -16.89
CA PRO A 40 -23.19 34.89 -17.17
C PRO A 40 -21.79 35.51 -17.25
N PHE A 41 -21.74 36.78 -17.67
CA PHE A 41 -20.50 37.49 -17.95
C PHE A 41 -20.46 38.77 -17.11
N ALA A 42 -19.56 38.83 -16.13
CA ALA A 42 -19.45 39.96 -15.21
C ALA A 42 -19.20 41.31 -15.92
N GLU A 43 -18.56 41.28 -17.09
CA GLU A 43 -18.23 42.47 -17.89
C GLU A 43 -19.36 42.87 -18.87
N GLN A 44 -20.39 42.05 -19.05
CA GLN A 44 -21.50 42.28 -20.00
C GLN A 44 -22.86 42.15 -19.30
N LEU A 45 -23.23 43.19 -18.56
CA LEU A 45 -24.46 43.24 -17.76
C LEU A 45 -25.75 43.14 -18.60
N ASP A 46 -25.68 43.44 -19.90
CA ASP A 46 -26.81 43.36 -20.83
C ASP A 46 -27.21 41.91 -21.18
N ILE A 47 -26.33 40.94 -20.92
CA ILE A 47 -26.60 39.53 -21.18
C ILE A 47 -27.21 38.93 -19.92
N VAL A 48 -28.52 38.72 -19.97
CA VAL A 48 -29.30 38.11 -18.88
C VAL A 48 -29.88 36.78 -19.36
N SER A 49 -29.80 35.76 -18.51
CA SER A 49 -30.38 34.45 -18.80
C SER A 49 -31.91 34.48 -18.73
N GLU A 50 -32.56 33.81 -19.68
CA GLU A 50 -34.03 33.72 -19.81
C GLU A 50 -34.55 32.29 -19.63
N THR A 51 -33.81 31.40 -18.95
CA THR A 51 -34.18 29.98 -18.82
C THR A 51 -35.53 29.79 -18.12
N GLU A 52 -36.45 29.05 -18.75
CA GLU A 52 -37.80 28.78 -18.25
C GLU A 52 -38.35 27.47 -18.88
N PRO A 53 -38.89 26.52 -18.09
CA PRO A 53 -39.24 26.56 -16.66
C PRO A 53 -38.03 26.43 -15.70
N GLU A 54 -38.26 26.47 -14.38
CA GLU A 54 -37.17 26.42 -13.37
C GLU A 54 -36.45 25.07 -13.33
N ALA A 55 -37.11 23.98 -13.71
CA ALA A 55 -36.51 22.65 -13.83
C ALA A 55 -37.11 21.87 -15.01
N PHE A 56 -36.29 21.06 -15.69
CA PHE A 56 -36.69 20.25 -16.85
C PHE A 56 -35.59 19.27 -17.27
N PHE A 57 -35.95 18.26 -18.07
CA PHE A 57 -35.00 17.37 -18.73
C PHE A 57 -34.65 17.87 -20.15
N LEU A 58 -33.39 17.71 -20.54
CA LEU A 58 -32.86 18.00 -21.87
C LEU A 58 -32.28 16.74 -22.51
N ASP A 59 -32.87 16.28 -23.60
CA ASP A 59 -32.26 15.34 -24.53
C ASP A 59 -31.35 16.09 -25.50
N VAL A 60 -30.04 15.93 -25.34
CA VAL A 60 -29.01 16.51 -26.20
C VAL A 60 -28.47 15.43 -27.14
N PHE A 61 -28.48 15.69 -28.45
CA PHE A 61 -27.94 14.79 -29.45
C PHE A 61 -26.76 15.42 -30.16
N PHE A 62 -25.61 14.76 -30.11
CA PHE A 62 -24.40 15.17 -30.85
C PHE A 62 -24.24 14.35 -32.13
N ASN A 63 -24.03 15.02 -33.26
CA ASN A 63 -23.59 14.32 -34.48
C ASN A 63 -22.09 13.99 -34.35
N ALA A 64 -21.77 12.72 -34.12
CA ALA A 64 -20.40 12.26 -33.90
C ALA A 64 -19.64 12.11 -35.22
N GLN A 65 -18.67 12.99 -35.45
CA GLN A 65 -17.77 12.97 -36.62
C GLN A 65 -16.41 12.42 -36.18
N PRO A 66 -15.96 11.26 -36.70
CA PRO A 66 -14.64 10.75 -36.37
C PRO A 66 -13.55 11.67 -36.93
N ILE A 67 -12.52 11.93 -36.12
CA ILE A 67 -11.33 12.71 -36.47
C ILE A 67 -10.34 11.74 -37.13
N ALA A 68 -9.91 12.04 -38.36
CA ALA A 68 -8.96 11.20 -39.08
C ALA A 68 -7.61 11.11 -38.33
N THR A 69 -7.22 9.90 -37.93
CA THR A 69 -5.90 9.61 -37.38
C THR A 69 -4.91 9.35 -38.51
N ALA A 70 -3.69 9.87 -38.40
CA ALA A 70 -2.68 9.86 -39.47
C ALA A 70 -2.29 8.46 -40.00
N ASP A 71 -2.64 7.37 -39.28
CA ASP A 71 -2.25 6.00 -39.61
C ASP A 71 -3.30 5.17 -40.37
N THR A 72 -4.50 5.69 -40.62
CA THR A 72 -5.56 4.90 -41.29
C THR A 72 -5.64 5.18 -42.80
N LYS A 73 -5.14 4.25 -43.62
CA LYS A 73 -5.26 4.29 -45.10
C LYS A 73 -6.70 4.15 -45.64
N GLN A 74 -7.70 4.04 -44.77
CA GLN A 74 -9.11 3.96 -45.15
C GLN A 74 -9.79 5.31 -44.94
N LYS A 75 -10.37 5.88 -46.01
CA LYS A 75 -11.38 6.94 -45.89
C LYS A 75 -12.55 6.38 -45.06
N GLN A 76 -12.62 6.73 -43.78
CA GLN A 76 -13.76 6.37 -42.94
C GLN A 76 -15.04 7.00 -43.51
N LYS A 77 -16.10 6.19 -43.65
CA LYS A 77 -17.44 6.66 -44.04
C LYS A 77 -17.93 7.63 -42.97
N ALA A 78 -18.51 8.75 -43.39
CA ALA A 78 -19.22 9.65 -42.48
C ALA A 78 -20.42 8.90 -41.86
N THR A 79 -20.29 8.50 -40.60
CA THR A 79 -21.40 8.02 -39.78
C THR A 79 -22.17 9.23 -39.27
N ASN A 80 -23.37 9.47 -39.79
CA ASN A 80 -24.33 10.42 -39.20
C ASN A 80 -24.99 9.80 -37.95
N ALA A 81 -24.17 9.31 -37.02
CA ALA A 81 -24.67 8.77 -35.76
C ALA A 81 -24.96 9.94 -34.81
N LEU A 82 -26.20 10.03 -34.34
CA LEU A 82 -26.58 10.93 -33.27
C LEU A 82 -26.36 10.18 -31.95
N VAL A 83 -25.47 10.70 -31.12
CA VAL A 83 -25.23 10.18 -29.77
C VAL A 83 -26.15 10.95 -28.81
N PRO A 84 -27.14 10.28 -28.19
CA PRO A 84 -28.03 10.92 -27.22
C PRO A 84 -27.31 11.12 -25.87
N THR A 85 -27.67 12.18 -25.15
CA THR A 85 -27.19 12.51 -23.82
C THR A 85 -28.32 13.23 -23.09
N VAL A 86 -28.76 12.73 -21.94
CA VAL A 86 -29.81 13.38 -21.15
C VAL A 86 -29.16 14.28 -20.10
N MET A 87 -29.65 15.51 -19.94
CA MET A 87 -29.23 16.45 -18.90
C MET A 87 -30.44 16.83 -18.05
N ALA A 88 -30.38 16.54 -16.75
CA ALA A 88 -31.42 16.89 -15.79
C ALA A 88 -31.12 18.27 -15.18
N TYR A 89 -31.88 19.30 -15.55
CA TYR A 89 -31.72 20.65 -15.02
C TYR A 89 -32.70 20.89 -13.87
N ALA A 90 -32.19 20.91 -12.63
CA ALA A 90 -32.98 21.12 -11.41
C ALA A 90 -32.93 22.57 -10.88
N GLY A 91 -32.73 23.55 -11.76
CA GLY A 91 -32.64 24.97 -11.40
C GLY A 91 -31.28 25.46 -10.88
N GLY A 92 -31.09 26.78 -10.93
CA GLY A 92 -29.84 27.46 -10.58
C GLY A 92 -28.75 27.37 -11.66
N LEU A 93 -27.50 27.67 -11.31
CA LEU A 93 -26.37 27.58 -12.23
C LEU A 93 -25.81 26.15 -12.21
N VAL A 94 -25.85 25.45 -13.34
CA VAL A 94 -25.40 24.05 -13.45
C VAL A 94 -24.45 23.88 -14.63
N ASP A 95 -23.37 23.13 -14.43
CA ASP A 95 -22.39 22.80 -15.46
C ASP A 95 -22.38 21.29 -15.73
N PHE A 96 -22.74 20.89 -16.94
CA PHE A 96 -22.78 19.50 -17.39
C PHE A 96 -21.49 19.18 -18.15
N THR A 97 -20.70 18.24 -17.66
CA THR A 97 -19.52 17.74 -18.40
C THR A 97 -19.95 16.80 -19.52
N VAL A 98 -19.36 16.97 -20.71
CA VAL A 98 -19.63 16.14 -21.88
C VAL A 98 -18.35 15.44 -22.29
N ASP A 99 -18.33 14.10 -22.22
CA ASP A 99 -17.21 13.30 -22.70
C ASP A 99 -17.44 12.82 -24.14
N MET A 100 -16.97 13.62 -25.10
CA MET A 100 -16.97 13.23 -26.52
C MET A 100 -15.78 12.32 -26.90
N GLY A 101 -14.81 12.08 -26.00
CA GLY A 101 -13.55 11.45 -26.35
C GLY A 101 -12.63 12.30 -27.24
N ASN A 102 -11.42 11.83 -27.49
CA ASN A 102 -10.45 12.52 -28.36
C ASN A 102 -10.60 12.17 -29.84
N GLU A 103 -11.31 11.09 -30.16
CA GLU A 103 -11.52 10.60 -31.52
C GLU A 103 -12.72 11.21 -32.24
N PHE A 104 -13.63 11.89 -31.53
CA PHE A 104 -14.83 12.49 -32.14
C PHE A 104 -14.86 14.01 -32.01
N ALA A 105 -15.51 14.64 -32.99
CA ALA A 105 -15.88 16.04 -33.02
C ALA A 105 -17.37 16.17 -33.42
N THR A 106 -17.96 17.34 -33.24
CA THR A 106 -19.31 17.62 -33.70
C THR A 106 -19.40 18.97 -34.39
N ARG A 107 -20.35 19.08 -35.33
CA ARG A 107 -20.80 20.36 -35.92
C ARG A 107 -22.26 20.65 -35.63
N LEU A 108 -22.97 19.70 -35.02
CA LEU A 108 -24.41 19.78 -34.79
C LEU A 108 -24.75 19.20 -33.42
N MET A 109 -25.33 20.04 -32.58
CA MET A 109 -25.93 19.68 -31.31
C MET A 109 -27.44 19.94 -31.43
N ILE A 110 -28.27 18.92 -31.22
CA ILE A 110 -29.74 19.06 -31.18
C ILE A 110 -30.14 19.00 -29.72
N VAL A 111 -31.01 19.90 -29.28
CA VAL A 111 -31.51 19.98 -27.91
C VAL A 111 -33.02 19.84 -27.96
N LYS A 112 -33.56 18.86 -27.26
CA LYS A 112 -34.98 18.58 -27.14
C LYS A 112 -35.33 18.49 -25.66
N GLY A 113 -36.49 18.98 -25.24
CA GLY A 113 -36.89 18.95 -23.84
C GLY A 113 -38.13 19.79 -23.59
N THR A 114 -38.65 19.74 -22.37
CA THR A 114 -39.85 20.47 -21.95
C THR A 114 -39.53 21.91 -21.52
N PHE A 115 -38.75 22.64 -22.32
CA PHE A 115 -38.38 24.04 -22.05
C PHE A 115 -39.07 25.02 -22.99
N THR A 116 -39.34 26.23 -22.50
CA THR A 116 -39.78 27.36 -23.34
C THR A 116 -38.56 28.11 -23.87
N LYS A 117 -37.60 28.38 -22.98
CA LYS A 117 -36.32 29.00 -23.27
C LYS A 117 -35.24 28.35 -22.41
N VAL A 118 -34.05 28.16 -22.96
CA VAL A 118 -32.88 27.74 -22.17
C VAL A 118 -31.64 28.53 -22.57
N SER A 119 -31.06 29.25 -21.62
CA SER A 119 -29.80 29.96 -21.83
C SER A 119 -28.62 29.08 -21.41
N MET A 120 -27.75 28.77 -22.38
CA MET A 120 -26.60 27.91 -22.17
C MET A 120 -25.30 28.47 -22.75
N ALA A 121 -24.20 28.21 -22.05
CA ALA A 121 -22.83 28.43 -22.49
C ALA A 121 -22.16 27.07 -22.77
N ILE A 122 -21.60 26.91 -23.96
CA ILE A 122 -20.97 25.66 -24.39
C ILE A 122 -19.46 25.87 -24.43
N TYR A 123 -18.72 25.04 -23.70
CA TYR A 123 -17.27 25.10 -23.59
C TYR A 123 -16.61 23.89 -24.24
N GLY A 124 -15.41 24.09 -24.79
CA GLY A 124 -14.66 23.03 -25.44
C GLY A 124 -13.49 23.55 -26.27
N ASP A 125 -13.11 22.79 -27.29
CA ASP A 125 -11.97 23.07 -28.16
C ASP A 125 -12.39 23.03 -29.64
N VAL A 126 -11.83 23.92 -30.46
CA VAL A 126 -11.98 23.85 -31.92
C VAL A 126 -11.01 22.81 -32.47
N VAL A 127 -11.53 21.82 -33.20
CA VAL A 127 -10.71 20.75 -33.79
C VAL A 127 -10.16 21.25 -35.13
N PHE A 128 -8.94 21.80 -35.12
CA PHE A 128 -8.18 22.09 -36.35
C PHE A 128 -7.49 20.83 -36.87
N GLU A 129 -7.32 20.70 -38.19
CA GLU A 129 -6.29 19.80 -38.76
C GLU A 129 -4.96 20.17 -38.09
N LEU A 130 -4.34 19.19 -37.42
CA LEU A 130 -3.19 19.37 -36.54
C LEU A 130 -2.11 20.25 -37.20
N SER A 131 -1.77 21.37 -36.57
CA SER A 131 -0.45 21.96 -36.77
C SER A 131 0.60 20.87 -36.44
N PRO A 132 1.67 20.72 -37.24
CA PRO A 132 2.67 19.69 -37.00
C PRO A 132 3.17 19.81 -35.57
N SER A 133 3.20 18.68 -34.87
CA SER A 133 3.65 18.59 -33.48
C SER A 133 5.00 19.29 -33.34
N PRO A 134 5.22 20.12 -32.30
CA PRO A 134 6.53 20.67 -32.04
C PRO A 134 7.54 19.51 -31.92
N THR A 135 8.61 19.58 -32.69
CA THR A 135 9.66 18.55 -32.77
C THR A 135 10.48 18.40 -31.49
N SER A 136 10.18 19.18 -30.45
CA SER A 136 10.76 19.04 -29.13
C SER A 136 9.67 18.83 -28.09
N TYR A 137 9.49 17.58 -27.66
CA TYR A 137 8.75 17.25 -26.45
C TYR A 137 9.56 17.71 -25.24
N THR A 138 9.15 18.80 -24.61
CA THR A 138 9.56 19.11 -23.24
C THR A 138 8.51 18.54 -22.31
N PRO A 139 8.82 17.53 -21.48
CA PRO A 139 7.88 17.00 -20.51
C PRO A 139 7.52 18.12 -19.53
N VAL A 140 6.29 18.60 -19.63
CA VAL A 140 5.69 19.46 -18.60
C VAL A 140 5.01 18.51 -17.64
N ALA A 141 5.44 18.53 -16.37
CA ALA A 141 4.73 17.80 -15.32
C ALA A 141 3.27 18.25 -15.34
N LEU A 142 2.34 17.30 -15.48
CA LEU A 142 0.93 17.61 -15.33
C LEU A 142 0.75 18.22 -13.93
N PRO A 143 0.04 19.35 -13.79
CA PRO A 143 -0.21 19.93 -12.48
C PRO A 143 -0.88 18.87 -11.60
N SER A 144 -0.23 18.50 -10.50
CA SER A 144 -0.83 17.64 -9.49
C SER A 144 -1.99 18.41 -8.88
N ILE A 145 -3.21 17.89 -9.07
CA ILE A 145 -4.39 18.40 -8.38
C ILE A 145 -4.25 17.88 -6.94
N GLU A 146 -3.64 18.67 -6.07
CA GLU A 146 -3.66 18.42 -4.63
C GLU A 146 -5.09 18.64 -4.14
N SER A 147 -5.61 17.70 -3.34
CA SER A 147 -6.93 17.83 -2.73
C SER A 147 -6.92 19.03 -1.80
N SER A 148 -7.70 20.06 -2.12
CA SER A 148 -7.91 21.18 -1.20
C SER A 148 -8.54 20.68 0.10
N PRO A 149 -8.06 21.10 1.29
CA PRO A 149 -8.68 20.74 2.56
C PRO A 149 -10.13 21.22 2.59
N LEU A 150 -10.97 20.49 3.33
CA LEU A 150 -12.37 20.86 3.55
C LEU A 150 -12.47 22.25 4.17
N SER A 151 -13.57 22.96 3.87
CA SER A 151 -13.90 24.17 4.62
C SER A 151 -14.14 23.79 6.08
N PRO A 152 -13.60 24.54 7.07
CA PRO A 152 -13.81 24.27 8.49
C PRO A 152 -15.29 24.17 8.88
N SER A 153 -16.17 24.85 8.13
CA SER A 153 -17.62 24.82 8.35
C SER A 153 -18.27 23.46 8.10
N ILE A 154 -17.63 22.57 7.32
CA ILE A 154 -18.14 21.24 6.96
C ILE A 154 -17.20 20.11 7.41
N ASP A 155 -16.23 20.41 8.26
CA ASP A 155 -15.21 19.47 8.73
C ASP A 155 -15.38 19.20 10.24
N PRO A 156 -16.27 18.26 10.63
CA PRO A 156 -16.45 17.92 12.03
C PRO A 156 -15.22 17.29 12.67
N SER A 157 -14.28 16.72 11.92
CA SER A 157 -13.09 16.05 12.49
C SER A 157 -12.16 17.05 13.17
N ASN A 158 -12.13 18.27 12.64
CA ASN A 158 -11.33 19.40 13.12
C ASN A 158 -12.19 20.43 13.89
N SER A 159 -13.42 20.10 14.27
CA SER A 159 -14.29 20.96 15.10
C SER A 159 -14.17 20.61 16.58
N SER A 160 -14.17 21.63 17.45
CA SER A 160 -14.25 21.41 18.91
C SER A 160 -15.62 20.87 19.33
N ASP A 161 -16.67 21.24 18.59
CA ASP A 161 -18.02 20.72 18.74
C ASP A 161 -18.43 20.00 17.44
N PRO A 162 -18.46 18.66 17.43
CA PRO A 162 -18.83 17.90 16.23
C PRO A 162 -20.32 18.03 15.88
N THR A 163 -21.18 18.52 16.78
CA THR A 163 -22.63 18.66 16.56
C THR A 163 -23.02 19.98 15.88
N ALA A 164 -22.13 20.98 15.90
CA ALA A 164 -22.41 22.35 15.45
C ALA A 164 -22.96 22.44 14.02
N LEU A 165 -22.47 21.62 13.08
CA LEU A 165 -22.96 21.61 11.70
C LEU A 165 -24.41 21.13 11.60
N ALA A 166 -24.80 20.13 12.38
CA ALA A 166 -26.17 19.63 12.41
C ALA A 166 -27.12 20.68 12.99
N CYS A 167 -26.72 21.37 14.06
CA CYS A 167 -27.48 22.48 14.63
C CYS A 167 -27.66 23.62 13.60
N GLN A 168 -26.61 24.01 12.88
CA GLN A 168 -26.70 25.04 11.83
C GLN A 168 -27.63 24.64 10.67
N LEU A 169 -27.75 23.35 10.36
CA LEU A 169 -28.72 22.86 9.39
C LEU A 169 -30.14 22.97 9.94
N LEU A 170 -30.38 22.56 11.18
CA LEU A 170 -31.68 22.68 11.84
C LEU A 170 -32.12 24.15 11.95
N ASP A 171 -31.23 25.08 12.28
CA ASP A 171 -31.50 26.52 12.34
C ASP A 171 -32.05 27.12 11.03
N SER A 172 -31.92 26.40 9.91
CA SER A 172 -32.52 26.81 8.63
C SER A 172 -34.01 26.52 8.52
N ILE A 173 -34.56 25.73 9.45
CA ILE A 173 -35.99 25.40 9.57
C ILE A 173 -36.67 26.44 10.48
N PRO A 174 -37.89 26.90 10.16
CA PRO A 174 -38.66 27.75 11.07
C PRO A 174 -39.03 26.98 12.35
N ASP A 175 -38.73 27.55 13.53
CA ASP A 175 -38.93 26.94 14.85
C ASP A 175 -38.25 25.56 15.01
N PRO A 176 -36.92 25.51 15.03
CA PRO A 176 -36.18 24.25 14.94
C PRO A 176 -36.26 23.44 16.25
N PRO A 177 -36.60 22.14 16.19
CA PRO A 177 -36.50 21.28 17.36
C PRO A 177 -35.03 21.09 17.78
N PRO A 178 -34.77 20.87 19.08
CA PRO A 178 -33.42 20.61 19.56
C PRO A 178 -32.88 19.28 18.99
N LEU A 179 -31.58 19.24 18.70
CA LEU A 179 -30.92 18.08 18.08
C LEU A 179 -31.15 16.75 18.84
N PRO A 180 -31.08 16.69 20.20
CA PRO A 180 -31.39 15.46 20.94
C PRO A 180 -32.80 14.93 20.65
N LEU A 181 -33.81 15.80 20.60
CA LEU A 181 -35.19 15.42 20.28
C LEU A 181 -35.29 14.87 18.85
N VAL A 182 -34.59 15.49 17.90
CA VAL A 182 -34.51 15.00 16.52
C VAL A 182 -33.89 13.60 16.45
N ILE A 183 -32.79 13.36 17.16
CA ILE A 183 -32.12 12.05 17.22
C ILE A 183 -33.09 11.01 17.79
N SER A 184 -33.75 11.31 18.91
CA SER A 184 -34.69 10.39 19.55
C SER A 184 -35.87 10.06 18.62
N LEU A 185 -36.51 11.04 17.98
CA LEU A 185 -37.68 10.82 17.12
C LEU A 185 -37.36 10.10 15.80
N THR A 186 -36.15 10.28 15.25
CA THR A 186 -35.80 9.71 13.94
C THR A 186 -35.12 8.35 14.02
N LEU A 187 -34.32 8.11 15.06
CA LEU A 187 -33.47 6.92 15.15
C LEU A 187 -33.83 5.98 16.31
N CYS A 188 -34.53 6.45 17.36
CA CYS A 188 -34.76 5.66 18.57
C CYS A 188 -36.24 5.31 18.79
N LEU A 189 -37.07 6.34 18.89
CA LEU A 189 -38.50 6.27 19.20
C LEU A 189 -39.24 6.50 17.89
N LYS A 190 -39.65 5.42 17.21
CA LYS A 190 -40.46 5.53 15.97
C LYS A 190 -41.85 6.07 16.35
N PRO A 191 -42.19 7.34 16.04
CA PRO A 191 -43.49 7.91 16.41
C PRO A 191 -44.61 7.21 15.66
N SER A 192 -45.81 7.15 16.24
CA SER A 192 -46.95 6.56 15.54
C SER A 192 -47.36 7.42 14.35
N SER A 193 -48.02 6.84 13.34
CA SER A 193 -48.51 7.59 12.17
C SER A 193 -49.36 8.79 12.58
N ASP A 194 -50.17 8.60 13.62
CA ASP A 194 -51.15 9.58 14.09
C ASP A 194 -50.48 10.75 14.81
N ASP A 195 -49.29 10.55 15.39
CA ASP A 195 -48.53 11.60 16.07
C ASP A 195 -47.99 12.66 15.08
N TRP A 196 -47.69 12.27 13.83
CA TRP A 196 -47.15 13.19 12.81
C TRP A 196 -48.16 14.25 12.36
N ASP A 197 -49.47 13.96 12.48
CA ASP A 197 -50.55 14.84 12.02
C ASP A 197 -50.99 15.86 13.09
N LEU A 198 -50.47 15.76 14.31
CA LEU A 198 -50.83 16.65 15.43
C LEU A 198 -50.12 18.00 15.34
N SER A 199 -50.81 19.09 15.69
CA SER A 199 -50.28 20.46 15.64
C SER A 199 -49.09 20.70 16.57
N ASP A 200 -49.01 19.92 17.65
CA ASP A 200 -48.02 20.09 18.71
C ASP A 200 -46.75 19.24 18.46
N PHE A 201 -46.73 18.44 17.38
CA PHE A 201 -45.54 17.73 16.93
C PHE A 201 -44.45 18.72 16.49
N PRO A 202 -43.16 18.56 16.86
CA PRO A 202 -42.53 17.38 17.47
C PRO A 202 -42.53 17.33 19.02
N TYR A 203 -43.16 18.29 19.71
CA TYR A 203 -43.14 18.43 21.17
C TYR A 203 -44.27 17.64 21.86
N LEU A 204 -44.50 16.41 21.41
CA LEU A 204 -45.46 15.50 22.02
C LEU A 204 -44.79 14.70 23.14
N HIS A 205 -45.08 15.07 24.38
CA HIS A 205 -44.55 14.41 25.57
C HIS A 205 -45.56 13.43 26.18
N PRO A 206 -45.11 12.31 26.77
CA PRO A 206 -46.00 11.40 27.49
C PRO A 206 -46.48 12.04 28.81
N ASP A 207 -47.75 11.82 29.15
CA ASP A 207 -48.27 12.19 30.47
C ASP A 207 -47.84 11.14 31.51
N LEU A 208 -46.69 11.40 32.15
CA LEU A 208 -46.14 10.52 33.18
C LEU A 208 -46.85 10.65 34.54
N ASP A 209 -47.81 11.57 34.69
CA ASP A 209 -48.56 11.81 35.92
C ASP A 209 -50.01 11.30 35.84
N GLU A 210 -50.47 10.82 34.67
CA GLU A 210 -51.82 10.29 34.50
C GLU A 210 -52.11 9.14 35.49
N GLU A 211 -53.07 9.36 36.40
CA GLU A 211 -53.51 8.37 37.40
C GLU A 211 -54.42 7.30 36.75
N THR A 212 -53.84 6.43 35.92
CA THR A 212 -54.56 5.26 35.42
C THR A 212 -54.77 4.23 36.53
N MET A 213 -56.02 3.92 36.85
CA MET A 213 -56.42 2.93 37.86
C MET A 213 -55.89 1.51 37.60
N ASN A 214 -55.41 1.21 36.38
CA ASN A 214 -54.87 -0.09 35.95
C ASN A 214 -53.49 0.09 35.27
N PHE A 215 -52.51 0.68 35.96
CA PHE A 215 -51.15 0.80 35.43
C PHE A 215 -50.50 -0.58 35.28
N THR A 216 -50.08 -0.95 34.07
CA THR A 216 -49.36 -2.22 33.79
C THR A 216 -48.01 -1.94 33.12
N LEU A 217 -47.16 -2.96 33.01
CA LEU A 217 -45.87 -2.84 32.32
C LEU A 217 -46.04 -2.51 30.83
N GLU A 218 -47.12 -2.96 30.19
CA GLU A 218 -47.47 -2.61 28.81
C GLU A 218 -47.82 -1.13 28.67
N VAL A 219 -48.60 -0.58 29.63
CA VAL A 219 -48.90 0.86 29.66
C VAL A 219 -47.62 1.67 29.84
N ALA A 220 -46.72 1.25 30.72
CA ALA A 220 -45.42 1.90 30.90
C ALA A 220 -44.56 1.83 29.64
N TYR A 221 -44.52 0.67 28.99
CA TYR A 221 -43.83 0.48 27.71
C TYR A 221 -44.38 1.47 26.67
N ASP A 222 -45.69 1.51 26.48
CA ASP A 222 -46.36 2.37 25.50
C ASP A 222 -46.21 3.87 25.79
N LEU A 223 -46.26 4.30 27.05
CA LEU A 223 -45.97 5.69 27.43
C LEU A 223 -44.55 6.11 27.00
N LEU A 224 -43.57 5.23 27.15
CA LEU A 224 -42.18 5.48 26.73
C LEU A 224 -41.96 5.41 25.22
N SER A 225 -43.01 5.20 24.41
CA SER A 225 -42.90 5.36 22.95
C SER A 225 -42.74 6.82 22.52
N ARG A 226 -43.10 7.77 23.39
CA ARG A 226 -42.95 9.21 23.16
C ARG A 226 -41.75 9.78 23.94
N PRO A 227 -41.08 10.82 23.41
CA PRO A 227 -39.94 11.43 24.09
C PRO A 227 -40.40 12.15 25.37
N VAL A 228 -39.79 11.80 26.50
CA VAL A 228 -39.95 12.53 27.75
C VAL A 228 -39.32 13.93 27.64
N ALA A 229 -40.00 14.95 28.18
CA ALA A 229 -39.54 16.33 28.14
C ALA A 229 -38.22 16.50 28.92
N ASP A 230 -37.29 17.28 28.37
CA ASP A 230 -35.97 17.52 28.99
C ASP A 230 -36.07 18.30 30.31
N ASP A 231 -37.12 19.12 30.48
CA ASP A 231 -37.39 19.95 31.66
C ASP A 231 -38.31 19.28 32.70
N ILE A 232 -38.59 17.98 32.53
CA ILE A 232 -39.43 17.24 33.47
C ILE A 232 -38.82 17.24 34.89
N SER A 233 -39.69 17.37 35.90
CA SER A 233 -39.24 17.34 37.29
C SER A 233 -38.81 15.94 37.71
N TYR A 234 -37.76 15.88 38.54
CA TYR A 234 -37.27 14.63 39.11
C TYR A 234 -38.34 13.87 39.89
N GLU A 235 -39.26 14.59 40.57
CA GLU A 235 -40.35 13.97 41.33
C GLU A 235 -41.33 13.20 40.43
N MET A 236 -41.65 13.73 39.24
CA MET A 236 -42.53 13.06 38.28
C MET A 236 -41.89 11.78 37.73
N LEU A 237 -40.60 11.86 37.36
CA LEU A 237 -39.83 10.69 36.93
C LEU A 237 -39.80 9.60 38.01
N GLN A 238 -39.51 9.99 39.26
CA GLN A 238 -39.47 9.05 40.38
C GLN A 238 -40.82 8.35 40.60
N ARG A 239 -41.94 9.09 40.56
CA ARG A 239 -43.29 8.50 40.70
C ARG A 239 -43.59 7.52 39.58
N PHE A 240 -43.26 7.86 38.33
CA PHE A 240 -43.42 6.95 37.21
C PHE A 240 -42.61 5.66 37.41
N VAL A 241 -41.34 5.76 37.79
CA VAL A 241 -40.47 4.61 38.05
C VAL A 241 -40.97 3.74 39.20
N ASP A 242 -41.46 4.35 40.28
CA ASP A 242 -42.04 3.62 41.41
C ASP A 242 -43.27 2.82 40.95
N ARG A 243 -44.13 3.39 40.08
CA ARG A 243 -45.27 2.66 39.47
C ARG A 243 -44.81 1.50 38.57
N VAL A 244 -43.74 1.67 37.80
CA VAL A 244 -43.15 0.59 37.00
C VAL A 244 -42.65 -0.53 37.91
N SER A 245 -41.97 -0.20 39.00
CA SER A 245 -41.47 -1.18 39.98
C SER A 245 -42.62 -1.93 40.65
N ASP A 246 -43.70 -1.26 41.02
CA ASP A 246 -44.87 -1.87 41.66
C ASP A 246 -45.66 -2.79 40.70
N ALA A 247 -45.59 -2.55 39.40
CA ALA A 247 -46.23 -3.37 38.36
C ALA A 247 -45.48 -4.67 38.03
N ILE A 248 -44.30 -4.91 38.64
CA ILE A 248 -43.47 -6.11 38.41
C ILE A 248 -44.12 -7.31 39.11
N GLY A 249 -44.71 -8.18 38.29
CA GLY A 249 -45.32 -9.44 38.72
C GLY A 249 -44.33 -10.59 38.95
N PRO A 250 -44.83 -11.84 39.08
CA PRO A 250 -43.98 -13.02 39.21
C PRO A 250 -43.22 -13.30 37.91
N LYS A 251 -41.97 -13.73 38.07
CA LYS A 251 -41.02 -14.01 36.98
C LYS A 251 -41.64 -14.81 35.83
N SER A 252 -41.62 -14.23 34.63
CA SER A 252 -42.06 -14.86 33.37
C SER A 252 -41.29 -14.29 32.18
N ASN A 253 -41.29 -15.02 31.05
CA ASN A 253 -40.64 -14.57 29.82
C ASN A 253 -41.28 -13.28 29.28
N ASP A 254 -42.62 -13.18 29.33
CA ASP A 254 -43.36 -11.99 28.89
C ASP A 254 -42.96 -10.76 29.71
N GLN A 255 -42.82 -10.92 31.03
CA GLN A 255 -42.35 -9.84 31.90
C GLN A 255 -40.93 -9.41 31.57
N ALA A 256 -39.99 -10.35 31.40
CA ALA A 256 -38.61 -10.04 31.04
C ALA A 256 -38.54 -9.29 29.69
N TYR A 257 -39.33 -9.72 28.71
CA TYR A 257 -39.44 -9.10 27.40
C TYR A 257 -39.96 -7.64 27.47
N VAL A 258 -41.00 -7.38 28.27
CA VAL A 258 -41.56 -6.02 28.43
C VAL A 258 -40.60 -5.12 29.23
N VAL A 259 -39.99 -5.62 30.31
CA VAL A 259 -38.99 -4.85 31.08
C VAL A 259 -37.76 -4.51 30.22
N ALA A 260 -37.26 -5.46 29.41
CA ALA A 260 -36.19 -5.18 28.45
C ALA A 260 -36.61 -4.11 27.42
N GLY A 261 -37.88 -4.09 27.03
CA GLY A 261 -38.46 -3.06 26.16
C GLY A 261 -38.51 -1.68 26.83
N ILE A 262 -38.88 -1.60 28.10
CA ILE A 262 -38.87 -0.36 28.90
C ILE A 262 -37.45 0.18 28.99
N LEU A 263 -36.47 -0.68 29.32
CA LEU A 263 -35.05 -0.30 29.37
C LEU A 263 -34.56 0.19 28.01
N SER A 264 -34.89 -0.52 26.93
CA SER A 264 -34.55 -0.14 25.56
C SER A 264 -35.11 1.23 25.16
N ARG A 265 -36.38 1.52 25.47
CA ARG A 265 -36.99 2.84 25.19
C ARG A 265 -36.40 3.95 26.06
N SER A 266 -36.10 3.66 27.33
CA SER A 266 -35.48 4.63 28.24
C SER A 266 -34.03 4.99 27.88
N ALA A 267 -33.32 4.10 27.18
CA ALA A 267 -31.91 4.22 26.86
C ALA A 267 -31.55 5.45 25.99
N SER A 268 -32.52 5.98 25.23
CA SER A 268 -32.38 7.13 24.33
C SER A 268 -33.04 8.42 24.83
N GLN A 269 -33.56 8.39 26.06
CA GLN A 269 -34.32 9.49 26.66
C GLN A 269 -33.48 10.20 27.73
N ASN A 270 -34.13 11.03 28.56
CA ASN A 270 -33.48 11.74 29.66
C ASN A 270 -32.62 10.77 30.51
N PRO A 271 -31.30 11.04 30.67
CA PRO A 271 -30.40 10.15 31.40
C PRO A 271 -30.85 9.80 32.82
N GLU A 272 -31.56 10.71 33.50
CA GLU A 272 -32.08 10.48 34.84
C GLU A 272 -33.17 9.40 34.88
N LEU A 273 -33.98 9.25 33.83
CA LEU A 273 -35.00 8.20 33.75
C LEU A 273 -34.37 6.80 33.77
N ALA A 274 -33.33 6.59 32.95
CA ALA A 274 -32.63 5.31 32.90
C ALA A 274 -31.97 4.98 34.25
N ARG A 275 -31.31 5.96 34.89
CA ARG A 275 -30.70 5.79 36.22
C ARG A 275 -31.72 5.41 37.29
N LEU A 276 -32.83 6.14 37.35
CA LEU A 276 -33.90 5.86 38.31
C LEU A 276 -34.50 4.46 38.13
N LEU A 277 -34.71 4.02 36.87
CA LEU A 277 -35.14 2.66 36.57
C LEU A 277 -34.11 1.64 37.06
N LEU A 278 -32.83 1.82 36.77
CA LEU A 278 -31.77 0.89 37.19
C LEU A 278 -31.60 0.81 38.72
N ASP A 279 -31.86 1.90 39.45
CA ASP A 279 -31.80 1.95 40.92
C ASP A 279 -32.97 1.21 41.59
N ARG A 280 -34.15 1.17 40.95
CA ARG A 280 -35.36 0.57 41.51
C ARG A 280 -35.61 -0.87 41.04
N LEU A 281 -35.13 -1.25 39.86
CA LEU A 281 -35.34 -2.59 39.29
C LEU A 281 -34.32 -3.61 39.80
N ASP A 282 -34.77 -4.74 40.32
CA ASP A 282 -33.90 -5.90 40.60
C ASP A 282 -33.68 -6.74 39.32
N LEU A 283 -32.69 -6.32 38.52
CA LEU A 283 -32.36 -6.97 37.24
C LEU A 283 -31.99 -8.46 37.39
N ARG A 284 -31.46 -8.90 38.54
CA ARG A 284 -31.11 -10.32 38.78
C ARG A 284 -32.34 -11.19 39.03
N ALA A 285 -33.35 -10.63 39.67
CA ALA A 285 -34.62 -11.32 39.85
C ALA A 285 -35.37 -11.48 38.52
N ILE A 286 -35.24 -10.48 37.63
CA ILE A 286 -35.98 -10.38 36.37
C ILE A 286 -35.32 -11.23 35.26
N PHE A 287 -34.00 -11.14 35.07
CA PHE A 287 -33.30 -11.77 33.95
C PHE A 287 -32.44 -12.96 34.37
N ASP A 288 -32.64 -14.12 33.74
CA ASP A 288 -31.78 -15.30 33.84
C ASP A 288 -31.76 -16.13 32.54
N ALA A 289 -30.97 -17.19 32.50
CA ALA A 289 -30.82 -18.03 31.32
C ALA A 289 -32.10 -18.75 30.86
N THR A 290 -33.16 -18.76 31.69
CA THR A 290 -34.46 -19.39 31.34
C THR A 290 -35.49 -18.39 30.82
N THR A 291 -35.30 -17.11 31.10
CA THR A 291 -36.21 -16.01 30.76
C THR A 291 -35.72 -15.15 29.60
N VAL A 292 -34.45 -15.28 29.22
CA VAL A 292 -33.80 -14.51 28.17
C VAL A 292 -33.83 -15.31 26.85
N ASP A 293 -34.76 -14.94 25.98
CA ASP A 293 -34.91 -15.44 24.61
C ASP A 293 -34.37 -14.45 23.56
N GLU A 294 -34.44 -14.80 22.27
CA GLU A 294 -33.96 -13.98 21.13
C GLU A 294 -34.51 -12.54 21.18
N GLY A 295 -35.83 -12.40 21.40
CA GLY A 295 -36.50 -11.11 21.44
C GLY A 295 -36.08 -10.26 22.64
N THR A 296 -35.88 -10.89 23.80
CA THR A 296 -35.39 -10.21 25.01
C THR A 296 -33.93 -9.77 24.84
N LEU A 297 -33.06 -10.62 24.28
CA LEU A 297 -31.66 -10.27 23.99
C LEU A 297 -31.54 -9.10 23.02
N SER A 298 -32.35 -9.09 21.95
CA SER A 298 -32.37 -7.99 20.98
C SER A 298 -32.70 -6.64 21.66
N ARG A 299 -33.71 -6.62 22.55
CA ARG A 299 -34.07 -5.40 23.31
C ARG A 299 -32.99 -5.00 24.31
N LEU A 300 -32.39 -5.96 25.00
CA LEU A 300 -31.28 -5.70 25.92
C LEU A 300 -30.04 -5.20 25.19
N LEU A 301 -29.76 -5.66 23.98
CA LEU A 301 -28.67 -5.15 23.14
C LEU A 301 -28.86 -3.66 22.82
N VAL A 302 -30.09 -3.26 22.48
CA VAL A 302 -30.43 -1.83 22.31
C VAL A 302 -30.26 -1.08 23.63
N ALA A 303 -30.77 -1.61 24.74
CA ALA A 303 -30.69 -0.96 26.05
C ALA A 303 -29.23 -0.77 26.52
N CYS A 304 -28.40 -1.82 26.45
CA CYS A 304 -26.98 -1.78 26.80
C CYS A 304 -26.12 -0.99 25.81
N THR A 305 -26.71 -0.44 24.74
CA THR A 305 -26.04 0.60 23.97
C THR A 305 -26.01 1.93 24.74
N ASN A 306 -26.79 2.11 25.81
CA ASN A 306 -26.60 3.20 26.76
C ASN A 306 -25.51 2.83 27.78
N PRO A 307 -24.55 3.73 28.06
CA PRO A 307 -23.41 3.43 28.94
C PRO A 307 -23.80 3.15 30.40
N ASP A 308 -24.83 3.82 30.94
CA ASP A 308 -25.26 3.62 32.33
C ASP A 308 -25.93 2.25 32.51
N ILE A 309 -26.77 1.84 31.54
CA ILE A 309 -27.38 0.50 31.52
C ILE A 309 -26.29 -0.57 31.40
N ALA A 310 -25.35 -0.42 30.45
CA ALA A 310 -24.26 -1.37 30.26
C ALA A 310 -23.42 -1.61 31.54
N ARG A 311 -23.05 -0.51 32.23
CA ARG A 311 -22.29 -0.57 33.50
C ARG A 311 -23.06 -1.31 34.57
N GLN A 312 -24.37 -1.10 34.69
CA GLN A 312 -25.19 -1.78 35.68
C GLN A 312 -25.28 -3.29 35.40
N PHE A 313 -25.52 -3.68 34.14
CA PHE A 313 -25.52 -5.09 33.73
C PHE A 313 -24.16 -5.77 33.99
N LYS A 314 -23.05 -5.02 33.82
CA LYS A 314 -21.71 -5.50 34.17
C LYS A 314 -21.53 -5.66 35.68
N ALA A 315 -21.98 -4.68 36.48
CA ALA A 315 -21.87 -4.70 37.94
C ALA A 315 -22.63 -5.87 38.59
N ILE A 316 -23.73 -6.32 37.97
CA ILE A 316 -24.49 -7.47 38.45
C ILE A 316 -23.96 -8.83 37.99
N TYR A 317 -22.85 -8.87 37.23
CA TYR A 317 -22.25 -10.07 36.62
C TYR A 317 -23.17 -10.78 35.60
N PHE A 318 -23.90 -10.01 34.78
CA PHE A 318 -24.80 -10.57 33.78
C PHE A 318 -24.09 -11.40 32.69
N HIS A 319 -22.77 -11.24 32.53
CA HIS A 319 -21.92 -12.07 31.68
C HIS A 319 -22.13 -13.58 31.92
N ASP A 320 -22.29 -14.00 33.19
CA ASP A 320 -22.50 -15.41 33.54
C ASP A 320 -23.82 -15.96 32.96
N VAL A 321 -24.85 -15.12 32.87
CA VAL A 321 -26.13 -15.45 32.23
C VAL A 321 -25.95 -15.62 30.72
N LEU A 322 -25.18 -14.73 30.08
CA LEU A 322 -24.91 -14.81 28.64
C LEU A 322 -24.09 -16.06 28.28
N LEU A 323 -23.07 -16.41 29.08
CA LEU A 323 -22.33 -17.66 28.92
C LEU A 323 -23.23 -18.89 29.07
N ALA A 324 -24.17 -18.87 30.01
CA ALA A 324 -25.14 -19.96 30.17
C ALA A 324 -26.06 -20.10 28.93
N VAL A 325 -26.49 -18.99 28.32
CA VAL A 325 -27.26 -19.00 27.07
C VAL A 325 -26.42 -19.51 25.89
N GLN A 326 -25.17 -19.06 25.75
CA GLN A 326 -24.26 -19.49 24.68
C GLN A 326 -23.94 -21.00 24.74
N SER A 327 -23.73 -21.51 25.96
CA SER A 327 -23.44 -22.94 26.21
C SER A 327 -24.67 -23.85 26.10
N ASN A 328 -25.87 -23.28 25.98
CA ASN A 328 -27.10 -24.05 25.84
C ASN A 328 -27.18 -24.71 24.44
N ALA A 329 -27.24 -26.05 24.42
CA ALA A 329 -27.34 -26.82 23.18
C ALA A 329 -28.69 -26.63 22.46
N SER A 330 -29.75 -26.23 23.19
CA SER A 330 -31.07 -26.01 22.59
C SER A 330 -31.29 -24.60 22.04
N ALA A 331 -30.37 -23.66 22.30
CA ALA A 331 -30.44 -22.32 21.74
C ALA A 331 -30.01 -22.35 20.27
N ASP A 332 -30.77 -21.67 19.43
CA ASP A 332 -30.47 -21.47 18.01
C ASP A 332 -29.25 -20.56 17.82
N ALA A 333 -28.69 -20.56 16.62
CA ALA A 333 -27.48 -19.80 16.32
C ALA A 333 -27.67 -18.29 16.52
N SER A 334 -28.86 -17.75 16.21
CA SER A 334 -29.12 -16.30 16.30
C SER A 334 -29.17 -15.83 17.76
N THR A 335 -29.80 -16.60 18.65
CA THR A 335 -29.79 -16.33 20.10
C THR A 335 -28.36 -16.33 20.66
N LYS A 336 -27.51 -17.26 20.21
CA LYS A 336 -26.10 -17.32 20.65
C LYS A 336 -25.29 -16.12 20.15
N GLU A 337 -25.46 -15.74 18.88
CA GLU A 337 -24.80 -14.55 18.30
C GLU A 337 -25.24 -13.26 19.00
N LEU A 338 -26.52 -13.11 19.33
CA LEU A 338 -27.02 -11.97 20.10
C LEU A 338 -26.45 -11.93 21.52
N ALA A 339 -26.31 -13.09 22.18
CA ALA A 339 -25.69 -13.16 23.49
C ALA A 339 -24.20 -12.76 23.47
N VAL A 340 -23.46 -13.14 22.42
CA VAL A 340 -22.07 -12.68 22.21
C VAL A 340 -22.03 -11.18 21.95
N SER A 341 -22.88 -10.68 21.04
CA SER A 341 -22.93 -9.26 20.69
C SER A 341 -23.29 -8.37 21.87
N LEU A 342 -24.20 -8.84 22.75
CA LEU A 342 -24.57 -8.13 23.97
C LEU A 342 -23.42 -8.07 24.97
N ASP A 343 -22.67 -9.16 25.12
CA ASP A 343 -21.49 -9.19 25.99
C ASP A 343 -20.38 -8.25 25.50
N GLU A 344 -20.09 -8.29 24.19
CA GLU A 344 -19.15 -7.38 23.54
C GLU A 344 -19.58 -5.92 23.69
N ARG A 345 -20.87 -5.61 23.55
CA ARG A 345 -21.42 -4.25 23.74
C ARG A 345 -21.28 -3.78 25.19
N MET A 346 -21.57 -4.63 26.17
CA MET A 346 -21.44 -4.31 27.59
C MET A 346 -19.98 -4.01 27.97
N CYS A 347 -19.04 -4.82 27.49
CA CYS A 347 -17.62 -4.63 27.76
C CYS A 347 -17.01 -3.48 26.94
N GLY A 348 -17.53 -3.23 25.74
CA GLY A 348 -17.01 -2.26 24.79
C GLY A 348 -17.06 -0.81 25.26
N TRP A 349 -18.02 -0.46 26.13
CA TRP A 349 -18.11 0.90 26.70
C TRP A 349 -16.90 1.29 27.54
N ASP A 350 -16.31 0.35 28.28
CA ASP A 350 -15.10 0.62 29.07
C ASP A 350 -13.90 0.89 28.15
N VAL A 351 -13.80 0.16 27.05
CA VAL A 351 -12.74 0.34 26.05
C VAL A 351 -12.88 1.70 25.35
N LEU A 352 -14.10 2.07 24.96
CA LEU A 352 -14.37 3.37 24.34
C LEU A 352 -14.10 4.54 25.31
N ALA A 353 -14.51 4.38 26.58
CA ALA A 353 -14.28 5.39 27.62
C ALA A 353 -12.78 5.54 27.97
N ASP A 354 -12.01 4.45 27.95
CA ASP A 354 -10.55 4.46 28.10
C ASP A 354 -9.89 5.14 26.90
N ALA A 355 -10.32 4.82 25.67
CA ALA A 355 -9.78 5.40 24.43
C ALA A 355 -9.92 6.92 24.32
N LEU A 356 -10.87 7.52 25.04
CA LEU A 356 -11.02 8.98 25.11
C LEU A 356 -9.95 9.65 25.99
N SER A 357 -9.37 8.94 26.96
CA SER A 357 -8.48 9.52 27.99
C SER A 357 -7.06 8.94 27.97
N ASN A 358 -6.88 7.73 27.45
CA ASN A 358 -5.63 6.99 27.46
C ASN A 358 -4.99 6.93 26.05
N THR A 359 -3.78 7.48 25.94
CA THR A 359 -3.03 7.53 24.66
C THR A 359 -2.56 6.17 24.13
N GLN A 360 -2.63 5.11 24.95
CA GLN A 360 -2.23 3.74 24.62
C GLN A 360 -3.41 2.76 24.68
N ALA A 361 -4.63 3.27 24.61
CA ALA A 361 -5.84 2.44 24.62
C ALA A 361 -5.96 1.56 23.35
N ASP A 362 -6.86 0.58 23.40
CA ASP A 362 -7.20 -0.24 22.24
C ASP A 362 -8.20 0.49 21.32
N PHE A 363 -7.65 1.35 20.45
CA PHE A 363 -8.42 2.13 19.48
C PHE A 363 -9.16 1.25 18.46
N HIS A 364 -8.63 0.07 18.15
CA HIS A 364 -9.26 -0.86 17.22
C HIS A 364 -10.56 -1.40 17.83
N THR A 365 -10.49 -1.97 19.03
CA THR A 365 -11.69 -2.48 19.72
C THR A 365 -12.69 -1.36 19.99
N ALA A 366 -12.25 -0.15 20.34
CA ALA A 366 -13.16 1.00 20.49
C ALA A 366 -13.90 1.35 19.18
N SER A 367 -13.21 1.30 18.03
CA SER A 367 -13.83 1.54 16.72
C SER A 367 -14.80 0.43 16.30
N GLU A 368 -14.52 -0.82 16.69
CA GLU A 368 -15.38 -1.98 16.46
C GLU A 368 -16.72 -1.87 17.22
N VAL A 369 -16.70 -1.30 18.43
CA VAL A 369 -17.92 -1.00 19.18
C VAL A 369 -18.81 -0.01 18.42
N LEU A 370 -18.22 1.06 17.86
CA LEU A 370 -18.95 2.04 17.03
C LEU A 370 -19.45 1.40 15.74
N ARG A 371 -18.65 0.53 15.11
CA ARG A 371 -18.97 -0.16 13.86
C ARG A 371 -20.13 -1.15 14.02
N SER A 372 -20.15 -1.89 15.12
CA SER A 372 -21.22 -2.84 15.48
C SER A 372 -22.50 -2.15 15.93
N ALA A 373 -22.41 -0.95 16.52
CA ALA A 373 -23.59 -0.16 16.87
C ALA A 373 -24.20 0.54 15.66
N GLY A 374 -23.40 0.83 14.63
CA GLY A 374 -23.87 1.44 13.39
C GLY A 374 -24.55 0.49 12.40
N THR A 375 -24.79 -0.78 12.75
CA THR A 375 -25.44 -1.75 11.83
C THR A 375 -26.96 -1.80 11.94
N ASP A 376 -27.51 -1.42 13.10
CA ASP A 376 -28.94 -1.49 13.38
C ASP A 376 -29.45 -0.15 13.90
N GLU A 377 -30.62 0.29 13.40
CA GLU A 377 -31.18 1.63 13.62
C GLU A 377 -31.33 2.01 15.10
N PRO A 378 -32.01 1.21 15.96
CA PRO A 378 -32.20 1.57 17.35
C PRO A 378 -30.89 1.58 18.13
N THR A 379 -29.95 0.65 17.84
CA THR A 379 -28.63 0.67 18.48
C THR A 379 -27.82 1.91 18.07
N PHE A 380 -27.87 2.28 16.79
CA PHE A 380 -27.20 3.48 16.28
C PHE A 380 -27.78 4.75 16.90
N GLY A 381 -29.12 4.84 17.00
CA GLY A 381 -29.79 5.97 17.62
C GLY A 381 -29.43 6.13 19.10
N VAL A 382 -29.49 5.04 19.89
CA VAL A 382 -29.12 5.07 21.32
C VAL A 382 -27.65 5.45 21.50
N LEU A 383 -26.75 4.91 20.65
CA LEU A 383 -25.34 5.27 20.68
C LEU A 383 -25.15 6.76 20.41
N LEU A 384 -25.79 7.29 19.37
CA LEU A 384 -25.68 8.70 19.01
C LEU A 384 -26.21 9.60 20.14
N ALA A 385 -27.37 9.27 20.71
CA ALA A 385 -27.92 9.98 21.86
C ALA A 385 -26.98 9.97 23.06
N ALA A 386 -26.33 8.84 23.34
CA ALA A 386 -25.33 8.74 24.39
C ALA A 386 -24.09 9.62 24.11
N LEU A 387 -23.58 9.60 22.88
CA LEU A 387 -22.40 10.39 22.49
C LEU A 387 -22.66 11.91 22.48
N THR A 388 -23.90 12.35 22.27
CA THR A 388 -24.25 13.78 22.25
C THR A 388 -24.74 14.31 23.60
N SER A 389 -25.36 13.47 24.43
CA SER A 389 -26.09 13.92 25.62
C SER A 389 -25.51 13.40 26.95
N HIS A 390 -24.69 12.35 26.94
CA HIS A 390 -24.11 11.81 28.16
C HIS A 390 -22.93 12.67 28.66
N GLY A 391 -23.14 13.39 29.77
CA GLY A 391 -22.22 14.40 30.28
C GLY A 391 -20.75 13.96 30.36
N GLU A 392 -20.46 12.77 30.89
CA GLU A 392 -19.08 12.25 31.03
C GLU A 392 -18.34 12.11 29.68
N LEU A 393 -19.03 11.62 28.65
CA LEU A 393 -18.41 11.37 27.33
C LEU A 393 -18.18 12.68 26.60
N VAL A 394 -19.16 13.59 26.67
CA VAL A 394 -19.07 14.94 26.09
C VAL A 394 -17.92 15.71 26.75
N THR A 395 -17.80 15.66 28.09
CA THR A 395 -16.69 16.32 28.79
C THR A 395 -15.34 15.74 28.40
N ARG A 396 -15.20 14.40 28.36
CA ARG A 396 -13.93 13.76 27.97
C ARG A 396 -13.54 14.07 26.53
N LEU A 397 -14.51 14.17 25.60
CA LEU A 397 -14.23 14.55 24.22
C LEU A 397 -13.83 16.03 24.10
N ALA A 398 -14.42 16.91 24.92
CA ALA A 398 -14.12 18.33 24.96
C ALA A 398 -12.74 18.62 25.59
N ASP A 399 -12.28 17.78 26.53
CA ASP A 399 -10.96 17.90 27.17
C ASP A 399 -9.80 17.67 26.18
N ASN A 400 -10.06 17.08 25.02
CA ASN A 400 -9.08 16.89 23.96
C ASN A 400 -9.05 18.10 23.01
N PRO A 401 -8.00 18.94 22.96
CA PRO A 401 -7.99 20.10 22.07
C PRO A 401 -7.87 19.72 20.59
N VAL A 402 -8.39 20.56 19.68
CA VAL A 402 -8.12 20.43 18.24
C VAL A 402 -6.68 20.88 17.96
N LEU A 403 -5.90 20.05 17.28
CA LEU A 403 -4.50 20.35 16.99
C LEU A 403 -4.35 21.55 16.04
N PRO A 404 -3.33 22.42 16.21
CA PRO A 404 -3.08 23.56 15.32
C PRO A 404 -2.78 23.18 13.86
N ARG A 405 -2.33 21.95 13.63
CA ARG A 405 -2.21 21.35 12.30
C ARG A 405 -3.35 20.36 12.13
N SER A 406 -4.45 20.83 11.56
CA SER A 406 -5.60 20.01 11.19
C SER A 406 -5.17 18.89 10.26
N LEU A 407 -5.61 17.66 10.55
CA LEU A 407 -5.46 16.56 9.60
C LEU A 407 -6.24 16.90 8.32
N PRO A 408 -5.70 16.61 7.12
CA PRO A 408 -6.37 16.95 5.86
C PRO A 408 -7.67 16.18 5.66
N HIS A 409 -7.80 15.02 6.28
CA HIS A 409 -9.00 14.20 6.33
C HIS A 409 -8.93 13.28 7.58
N PRO A 410 -10.07 12.78 8.09
CA PRO A 410 -10.07 11.84 9.20
C PRO A 410 -9.35 10.54 8.81
N PRO A 411 -8.79 9.80 9.79
CA PRO A 411 -8.15 8.53 9.55
C PRO A 411 -9.17 7.45 9.20
N VAL A 412 -8.74 6.47 8.42
CA VAL A 412 -9.61 5.44 7.85
C VAL A 412 -9.71 4.25 8.81
N ILE A 413 -10.43 4.44 9.92
CA ILE A 413 -10.53 3.41 10.97
C ILE A 413 -11.69 2.42 10.71
N MET A 414 -12.74 2.85 9.99
CA MET A 414 -13.94 2.03 9.69
C MET A 414 -13.78 1.02 8.54
N GLN A 415 -12.58 0.83 7.98
CA GLN A 415 -12.36 -0.22 6.97
C GLN A 415 -12.17 -1.58 7.63
N ASP A 416 -12.78 -2.63 7.07
CA ASP A 416 -12.71 -4.01 7.58
C ASP A 416 -11.28 -4.62 7.54
N ASP A 417 -10.29 -3.89 7.01
CA ASP A 417 -8.90 -4.31 6.93
C ASP A 417 -8.13 -4.04 8.23
N ARG A 418 -7.85 -5.12 8.95
CA ARG A 418 -6.97 -5.18 10.15
C ARG A 418 -5.52 -4.75 9.91
N VAL A 419 -5.20 -4.19 8.75
CA VAL A 419 -3.85 -3.73 8.35
C VAL A 419 -3.70 -2.23 8.62
N LEU A 420 -4.39 -1.72 9.63
CA LEU A 420 -4.14 -0.37 10.11
C LEU A 420 -2.82 -0.38 10.88
N GLY A 421 -1.92 0.53 10.51
CA GLY A 421 -0.75 0.85 11.34
C GLY A 421 -1.19 1.27 12.74
N GLN A 422 -0.23 1.51 13.63
CA GLN A 422 -0.53 2.02 14.97
C GLN A 422 -1.32 3.35 14.85
N VAL A 423 -2.62 3.30 15.12
CA VAL A 423 -3.50 4.48 15.18
C VAL A 423 -3.10 5.28 16.42
N SER A 424 -2.80 6.55 16.23
CA SER A 424 -2.52 7.46 17.35
C SER A 424 -3.81 7.91 18.03
N HIS A 425 -3.68 8.36 19.29
CA HIS A 425 -4.81 8.89 20.05
C HIS A 425 -5.49 10.08 19.36
N ASP A 426 -4.71 11.02 18.83
CA ASP A 426 -5.23 12.19 18.11
C ASP A 426 -6.02 11.80 16.85
N GLU A 427 -5.54 10.79 16.11
CA GLU A 427 -6.24 10.21 14.97
C GLU A 427 -7.57 9.59 15.39
N PHE A 428 -7.59 8.81 16.46
CA PHE A 428 -8.81 8.21 16.98
C PHE A 428 -9.83 9.28 17.42
N VAL A 429 -9.41 10.33 18.12
CA VAL A 429 -10.29 11.44 18.54
C VAL A 429 -10.86 12.19 17.34
N ALA A 430 -10.04 12.47 16.32
CA ALA A 430 -10.51 13.11 15.07
C ALA A 430 -11.54 12.24 14.32
N PHE A 431 -11.32 10.92 14.30
CA PHE A 431 -12.28 9.96 13.78
C PHE A 431 -13.60 9.95 14.56
N LEU A 432 -13.55 9.94 15.89
CA LEU A 432 -14.76 9.95 16.72
C LEU A 432 -15.59 11.23 16.52
N ARG A 433 -14.94 12.39 16.40
CA ARG A 433 -15.60 13.66 16.04
C ARG A 433 -16.26 13.58 14.67
N ALA A 434 -15.56 13.04 13.68
CA ALA A 434 -16.12 12.81 12.35
C ALA A 434 -17.35 11.88 12.41
N PHE A 435 -17.27 10.80 13.18
CA PHE A 435 -18.38 9.84 13.36
C PHE A 435 -19.61 10.52 13.97
N ILE A 436 -19.44 11.28 15.05
CA ILE A 436 -20.54 12.02 15.70
C ILE A 436 -21.14 13.03 14.74
N GLY A 437 -20.31 13.87 14.10
CA GLY A 437 -20.80 14.92 13.20
C GLY A 437 -21.55 14.38 11.98
N VAL A 438 -21.03 13.32 11.35
CA VAL A 438 -21.73 12.64 10.24
C VAL A 438 -23.07 12.06 10.71
N SER A 439 -23.07 11.40 11.88
CA SER A 439 -24.27 10.78 12.46
C SER A 439 -25.35 11.80 12.77
N CYS A 440 -24.99 12.97 13.33
CA CYS A 440 -25.93 14.05 13.59
C CYS A 440 -26.52 14.63 12.29
N VAL A 441 -25.71 14.83 11.24
CA VAL A 441 -26.22 15.29 9.93
C VAL A 441 -27.16 14.27 9.29
N LEU A 442 -26.91 12.97 9.47
CA LEU A 442 -27.84 11.91 9.03
C LEU A 442 -29.18 11.95 9.79
N ALA A 443 -29.17 12.22 11.09
CA ALA A 443 -30.40 12.41 11.87
C ALA A 443 -31.20 13.64 11.37
N VAL A 444 -30.52 14.76 11.10
CA VAL A 444 -31.14 15.96 10.51
C VAL A 444 -31.71 15.66 9.12
N TYR A 445 -30.98 14.93 8.28
CA TYR A 445 -31.47 14.47 6.98
C TYR A 445 -32.76 13.65 7.14
N ALA A 446 -32.76 12.61 7.97
CA ALA A 446 -33.93 11.77 8.20
C ALA A 446 -35.13 12.57 8.73
N TYR A 447 -34.88 13.56 9.60
CA TYR A 447 -35.91 14.46 10.09
C TYR A 447 -36.50 15.34 8.99
N THR A 448 -35.65 15.99 8.20
CA THR A 448 -36.08 16.90 7.11
C THR A 448 -36.75 16.19 5.95
N ASP A 449 -36.60 14.86 5.88
CA ASP A 449 -37.35 14.02 4.96
C ASP A 449 -38.75 13.69 5.50
N SER A 450 -38.86 13.36 6.79
CA SER A 450 -40.15 13.16 7.47
C SER A 450 -40.98 14.45 7.59
N MET A 451 -40.33 15.58 7.90
CA MET A 451 -40.90 16.93 7.96
C MET A 451 -40.32 17.74 6.81
N PRO A 452 -40.97 17.75 5.62
CA PRO A 452 -40.34 18.17 4.38
C PRO A 452 -39.94 19.66 4.39
N HIS A 453 -38.65 19.92 4.63
CA HIS A 453 -38.03 21.23 4.47
C HIS A 453 -37.00 21.20 3.34
N LYS A 454 -37.43 21.58 2.13
CA LYS A 454 -36.67 21.39 0.86
C LYS A 454 -35.23 21.88 0.94
N HIS A 455 -34.99 23.10 1.45
CA HIS A 455 -33.66 23.71 1.49
C HIS A 455 -32.70 23.04 2.48
N CYS A 456 -33.21 22.64 3.65
CA CYS A 456 -32.39 21.95 4.66
C CYS A 456 -32.01 20.55 4.17
N ARG A 457 -32.97 19.82 3.61
CA ARG A 457 -32.78 18.48 3.05
C ARG A 457 -31.76 18.48 1.90
N GLU A 458 -31.89 19.41 0.95
CA GLU A 458 -30.93 19.55 -0.16
C GLU A 458 -29.52 19.87 0.33
N ARG A 459 -29.37 20.73 1.35
CA ARG A 459 -28.07 21.04 1.96
C ARG A 459 -27.46 19.84 2.67
N ALA A 460 -28.25 19.12 3.47
CA ALA A 460 -27.78 17.92 4.16
C ALA A 460 -27.28 16.85 3.17
N LEU A 461 -28.07 16.54 2.13
CA LEU A 461 -27.68 15.62 1.06
C LEU A 461 -26.44 16.11 0.28
N GLY A 462 -26.34 17.42 0.01
CA GLY A 462 -25.17 18.03 -0.61
C GLY A 462 -23.89 17.80 0.21
N ILE A 463 -23.95 17.97 1.54
CA ILE A 463 -22.84 17.73 2.45
C ILE A 463 -22.47 16.24 2.48
N LEU A 464 -23.45 15.34 2.61
CA LEU A 464 -23.22 13.89 2.60
C LEU A 464 -22.53 13.44 1.30
N ARG A 465 -22.96 13.96 0.15
CA ARG A 465 -22.32 13.70 -1.14
C ARG A 465 -20.87 14.18 -1.18
N VAL A 466 -20.57 15.36 -0.64
CA VAL A 466 -19.19 15.87 -0.57
C VAL A 466 -18.33 14.96 0.31
N TRP A 467 -18.84 14.55 1.47
CA TRP A 467 -18.15 13.64 2.37
C TRP A 467 -17.91 12.24 1.78
N GLN A 468 -18.81 11.71 0.95
CA GLN A 468 -18.55 10.47 0.19
C GLN A 468 -17.37 10.56 -0.78
N GLY A 469 -16.99 11.78 -1.20
CA GLY A 469 -15.81 12.02 -2.04
C GLY A 469 -14.49 12.10 -1.27
N ILE A 470 -14.50 12.03 0.06
CA ILE A 470 -13.35 12.33 0.91
C ILE A 470 -13.00 11.12 1.77
N LYS A 471 -11.72 10.73 1.73
CA LYS A 471 -11.19 9.59 2.50
C LYS A 471 -11.44 9.76 4.01
N GLY A 472 -11.76 8.69 4.71
CA GLY A 472 -12.13 8.69 6.13
C GLY A 472 -13.62 9.00 6.34
N TYR A 473 -14.11 10.12 5.77
CA TYR A 473 -15.53 10.46 5.79
C TYR A 473 -16.39 9.49 4.98
N ARG A 474 -15.90 9.11 3.79
CA ARG A 474 -16.55 8.18 2.87
C ARG A 474 -16.92 6.88 3.57
N GLU A 475 -16.01 6.31 4.35
CA GLU A 475 -16.21 5.05 5.05
C GLU A 475 -17.30 5.15 6.13
N ILE A 476 -17.30 6.25 6.90
CA ILE A 476 -18.34 6.52 7.91
C ILE A 476 -19.70 6.72 7.23
N VAL A 477 -19.78 7.61 6.25
CA VAL A 477 -21.03 7.94 5.53
C VAL A 477 -21.59 6.70 4.83
N ASN A 478 -20.76 5.96 4.10
CA ASN A 478 -21.20 4.77 3.38
C ASN A 478 -21.72 3.70 4.32
N ARG A 479 -21.09 3.51 5.49
CA ARG A 479 -21.56 2.53 6.48
C ARG A 479 -22.93 2.92 7.03
N LEU A 480 -23.11 4.17 7.46
CA LEU A 480 -24.35 4.61 8.11
C LEU A 480 -25.52 4.79 7.12
N LEU A 481 -25.23 5.07 5.85
CA LEU A 481 -26.26 5.12 4.81
C LEU A 481 -26.81 3.74 4.42
N LEU A 482 -26.14 2.65 4.78
CA LEU A 482 -26.64 1.28 4.53
C LEU A 482 -27.75 0.84 5.50
N LEU A 483 -28.07 1.66 6.50
CA LEU A 483 -29.23 1.43 7.38
C LEU A 483 -30.52 1.38 6.55
N PRO A 484 -31.45 0.44 6.84
CA PRO A 484 -32.64 0.23 6.02
C PRO A 484 -33.47 1.49 5.76
N GLN A 485 -33.72 2.30 6.78
CA GLN A 485 -34.45 3.57 6.63
C GLN A 485 -33.73 4.58 5.74
N MET A 486 -32.39 4.61 5.74
CA MET A 486 -31.64 5.60 4.96
C MET A 486 -31.74 5.27 3.48
N ILE A 487 -31.59 3.99 3.12
CA ILE A 487 -31.83 3.51 1.75
C ILE A 487 -33.27 3.75 1.32
N PHE A 488 -34.26 3.45 2.17
CA PHE A 488 -35.67 3.67 1.86
C PHE A 488 -36.00 5.15 1.60
N ARG A 489 -35.45 6.07 2.41
CA ARG A 489 -35.65 7.51 2.23
C ARG A 489 -35.01 8.01 0.94
N LEU A 490 -33.79 7.55 0.66
CA LEU A 490 -33.10 7.87 -0.59
C LEU A 490 -33.84 7.30 -1.81
N SER A 491 -34.36 6.07 -1.74
CA SER A 491 -35.10 5.44 -2.83
C SER A 491 -36.39 6.18 -3.13
N SER A 492 -37.13 6.58 -2.09
CA SER A 492 -38.37 7.35 -2.23
C SER A 492 -38.18 8.68 -2.96
N MET A 493 -36.97 9.28 -2.90
CA MET A 493 -36.64 10.50 -3.65
C MET A 493 -36.31 10.25 -5.14
N THR A 494 -36.07 8.99 -5.52
CA THR A 494 -35.68 8.59 -6.89
C THR A 494 -36.83 7.97 -7.70
N GLU A 495 -37.94 7.60 -7.07
CA GLU A 495 -39.00 6.77 -7.67
C GLU A 495 -40.10 7.53 -8.46
N ASN A 496 -39.99 8.85 -8.63
CA ASN A 496 -41.05 9.65 -9.28
C ASN A 496 -40.91 9.69 -10.81
N GLU A 497 -41.79 8.95 -11.52
CA GLU A 497 -41.79 8.81 -12.99
C GLU A 497 -42.28 10.05 -13.78
N ASP A 498 -42.94 11.02 -13.13
CA ASP A 498 -43.63 12.16 -13.79
C ASP A 498 -43.26 13.56 -13.25
N ASP A 499 -42.30 13.68 -12.31
CA ASP A 499 -41.91 14.95 -11.69
C ASP A 499 -40.67 15.61 -12.33
N GLU A 500 -40.60 16.95 -12.29
CA GLU A 500 -39.42 17.73 -12.66
C GLU A 500 -38.19 17.30 -11.84
N PRO A 501 -36.96 17.31 -12.42
CA PRO A 501 -35.77 16.88 -11.70
C PRO A 501 -35.53 17.78 -10.48
N THR A 502 -35.39 17.17 -9.30
CA THR A 502 -35.10 17.90 -8.05
C THR A 502 -33.63 17.75 -7.67
N ARG A 503 -33.05 18.77 -7.01
CA ARG A 503 -31.67 18.70 -6.53
C ARG A 503 -31.49 17.59 -5.49
N ALA A 504 -32.48 17.41 -4.61
CA ALA A 504 -32.50 16.32 -3.63
C ALA A 504 -32.45 14.95 -4.32
N GLY A 505 -33.27 14.72 -5.36
CA GLY A 505 -33.25 13.49 -6.15
C GLY A 505 -31.90 13.24 -6.83
N ILE A 506 -31.31 14.27 -7.47
CA ILE A 506 -29.98 14.17 -8.08
C ILE A 506 -28.89 13.85 -7.04
N HIS A 507 -28.92 14.47 -5.86
CA HIS A 507 -27.99 14.15 -4.78
C HIS A 507 -28.19 12.73 -4.25
N ALA A 508 -29.44 12.30 -4.03
CA ALA A 508 -29.77 10.95 -3.57
C ALA A 508 -29.27 9.90 -4.55
N GLU A 509 -29.47 10.12 -5.85
CA GLU A 509 -29.01 9.24 -6.90
C GLU A 509 -27.48 9.13 -6.97
N HIS A 510 -26.77 10.26 -6.87
CA HIS A 510 -25.31 10.26 -6.75
C HIS A 510 -24.83 9.50 -5.51
N ILE A 511 -25.53 9.67 -4.39
CA ILE A 511 -25.20 9.01 -3.12
C ILE A 511 -25.36 7.49 -3.25
N LEU A 512 -26.50 7.04 -3.79
CA LEU A 512 -26.78 5.63 -4.03
C LEU A 512 -25.77 5.03 -5.01
N LEU A 513 -25.46 5.74 -6.10
CA LEU A 513 -24.43 5.32 -7.06
C LEU A 513 -23.03 5.25 -6.43
N ALA A 514 -22.71 6.14 -5.49
CA ALA A 514 -21.44 6.08 -4.77
C ALA A 514 -21.36 4.85 -3.84
N LEU A 515 -22.49 4.46 -3.21
CA LEU A 515 -22.55 3.26 -2.37
C LEU A 515 -22.26 1.98 -3.18
N THR A 516 -22.77 1.87 -4.41
CA THR A 516 -22.58 0.67 -5.24
C THR A 516 -21.14 0.47 -5.72
N ARG A 517 -20.27 1.48 -5.59
CA ARG A 517 -18.82 1.34 -5.89
C ARG A 517 -18.10 0.46 -4.88
N THR A 518 -18.66 0.29 -3.69
CA THR A 518 -18.13 -0.59 -2.64
C THR A 518 -18.80 -1.97 -2.72
N PRO A 519 -18.06 -3.06 -3.00
CA PRO A 519 -18.66 -4.39 -3.16
C PRO A 519 -19.42 -4.89 -1.93
N THR A 520 -18.95 -4.58 -0.72
CA THR A 520 -19.60 -5.00 0.53
C THR A 520 -20.94 -4.29 0.79
N ALA A 521 -21.11 -3.08 0.26
CA ALA A 521 -22.36 -2.33 0.36
C ALA A 521 -23.51 -3.01 -0.40
N LEU A 522 -23.20 -3.62 -1.56
CA LEU A 522 -24.17 -4.36 -2.38
C LEU A 522 -24.72 -5.62 -1.69
N LEU A 523 -24.05 -6.09 -0.62
CA LEU A 523 -24.54 -7.20 0.20
C LEU A 523 -25.70 -6.81 1.12
N SER A 524 -25.97 -5.50 1.28
CA SER A 524 -27.10 -5.00 2.07
C SER A 524 -28.41 -5.33 1.37
N THR A 525 -29.34 -5.93 2.12
CA THR A 525 -30.66 -6.35 1.63
C THR A 525 -31.50 -5.19 1.12
N SER A 526 -31.39 -4.02 1.75
CA SER A 526 -32.12 -2.84 1.31
C SER A 526 -31.56 -2.28 -0.01
N LEU A 527 -30.24 -2.31 -0.19
CA LEU A 527 -29.60 -1.70 -1.37
C LEU A 527 -29.85 -2.53 -2.63
N TYR A 528 -29.61 -3.85 -2.62
CA TYR A 528 -29.83 -4.64 -3.83
C TYR A 528 -31.31 -4.70 -4.21
N LYS A 529 -32.24 -4.73 -3.23
CA LYS A 529 -33.68 -4.67 -3.50
C LYS A 529 -34.08 -3.36 -4.19
N TRP A 530 -33.52 -2.23 -3.73
CA TRP A 530 -33.72 -0.95 -4.41
C TRP A 530 -33.24 -1.01 -5.87
N ILE A 531 -32.01 -1.48 -6.11
CA ILE A 531 -31.47 -1.61 -7.48
C ILE A 531 -32.38 -2.46 -8.38
N LEU A 532 -32.88 -3.59 -7.88
CA LEU A 532 -33.77 -4.48 -8.63
C LEU A 532 -35.14 -3.84 -8.94
N SER A 533 -35.64 -3.01 -8.02
CA SER A 533 -36.90 -2.25 -8.18
C SER A 533 -36.75 -0.96 -9.00
N THR A 534 -35.52 -0.53 -9.27
CA THR A 534 -35.21 0.74 -9.95
C THR A 534 -35.71 0.74 -11.39
N LYS A 535 -36.56 1.71 -11.70
CA LYS A 535 -37.17 1.93 -13.02
C LYS A 535 -36.25 2.79 -13.92
N PRO A 536 -36.38 2.69 -15.26
CA PRO A 536 -35.63 3.56 -16.18
C PRO A 536 -36.10 5.02 -16.09
N GLY A 537 -35.23 5.98 -16.42
CA GLY A 537 -35.54 7.42 -16.42
C GLY A 537 -34.88 8.25 -15.30
N LEU A 538 -33.83 7.73 -14.66
CA LEU A 538 -33.10 8.45 -13.62
C LEU A 538 -32.21 9.59 -14.19
N SER A 539 -31.77 10.51 -13.32
CA SER A 539 -31.09 11.75 -13.71
C SER A 539 -29.57 11.62 -13.88
N VAL A 540 -28.93 10.65 -13.21
CA VAL A 540 -27.47 10.49 -13.10
C VAL A 540 -27.01 9.12 -13.63
N ILE A 541 -27.69 8.04 -13.24
CA ILE A 541 -27.47 6.65 -13.58
C ILE A 541 -28.07 6.42 -14.96
N CYS A 542 -27.20 6.24 -15.95
CA CYS A 542 -27.65 5.93 -17.30
C CYS A 542 -28.23 4.50 -17.39
N GLU A 543 -28.95 4.21 -18.48
CA GLU A 543 -29.56 2.89 -18.68
C GLU A 543 -28.53 1.75 -18.72
N ASP A 544 -27.35 1.99 -19.32
CA ASP A 544 -26.25 1.01 -19.33
C ASP A 544 -25.74 0.74 -17.90
N GLU A 545 -25.52 1.80 -17.11
CA GLU A 545 -25.08 1.66 -15.72
C GLU A 545 -26.16 1.01 -14.85
N ARG A 546 -27.45 1.29 -15.10
CA ARG A 546 -28.56 0.63 -14.42
C ARG A 546 -28.59 -0.88 -14.70
N GLN A 547 -28.33 -1.30 -15.94
CA GLN A 547 -28.25 -2.72 -16.31
C GLN A 547 -27.06 -3.40 -15.65
N ASP A 548 -25.90 -2.73 -15.60
CA ASP A 548 -24.72 -3.21 -14.88
C ASP A 548 -24.99 -3.39 -13.39
N LEU A 549 -25.61 -2.39 -12.75
CA LEU A 549 -25.99 -2.46 -11.34
C LEU A 549 -27.00 -3.58 -11.08
N ARG A 550 -27.96 -3.78 -11.99
CA ARG A 550 -28.94 -4.86 -11.87
C ARG A 550 -28.27 -6.23 -11.91
N ALA A 551 -27.27 -6.45 -12.76
CA ALA A 551 -26.50 -7.69 -12.78
C ALA A 551 -25.77 -7.95 -11.45
N LEU A 552 -25.15 -6.92 -10.87
CA LEU A 552 -24.50 -7.01 -9.56
C LEU A 552 -25.49 -7.29 -8.43
N ALA A 553 -26.69 -6.72 -8.49
CA ALA A 553 -27.74 -6.92 -7.50
C ALA A 553 -28.33 -8.34 -7.55
N ILE A 554 -28.51 -8.91 -8.75
CA ILE A 554 -28.94 -10.32 -8.92
C ILE A 554 -27.91 -11.26 -8.28
N LEU A 555 -26.61 -11.03 -8.54
CA LEU A 555 -25.53 -11.81 -7.93
C LEU A 555 -25.56 -11.74 -6.39
N ALA A 556 -25.84 -10.56 -5.83
CA ALA A 556 -25.97 -10.38 -4.38
C ALA A 556 -27.23 -11.03 -3.79
N GLU A 557 -28.34 -11.05 -4.53
CA GLU A 557 -29.61 -11.69 -4.16
C GLU A 557 -29.49 -13.22 -4.16
N ASP A 558 -28.90 -13.79 -5.23
CA ASP A 558 -28.70 -15.24 -5.38
C ASP A 558 -27.66 -15.79 -4.38
N GLY A 559 -26.79 -14.92 -3.85
CA GLY A 559 -25.94 -15.19 -2.71
C GLY A 559 -24.74 -16.09 -3.03
N LEU A 560 -24.41 -17.00 -2.11
CA LEU A 560 -23.17 -17.78 -2.17
C LEU A 560 -23.05 -18.70 -3.41
N PRO A 561 -24.08 -19.42 -3.86
CA PRO A 561 -23.98 -20.28 -5.04
C PRO A 561 -23.58 -19.52 -6.30
N ALA A 562 -24.30 -18.43 -6.63
CA ALA A 562 -24.00 -17.60 -7.80
C ALA A 562 -22.63 -16.91 -7.69
N ALA A 563 -22.23 -16.49 -6.49
CA ALA A 563 -20.89 -15.96 -6.25
C ALA A 563 -19.80 -16.99 -6.58
N LEU A 564 -19.98 -18.25 -6.19
CA LEU A 564 -19.01 -19.29 -6.49
C LEU A 564 -18.98 -19.64 -7.98
N GLU A 565 -20.12 -19.65 -8.67
CA GLU A 565 -20.17 -19.82 -10.13
C GLU A 565 -19.39 -18.71 -10.86
N GLU A 566 -19.57 -17.44 -10.46
CA GLU A 566 -18.84 -16.30 -11.02
C GLU A 566 -17.33 -16.38 -10.71
N LEU A 567 -16.94 -16.79 -9.50
CA LEU A 567 -15.52 -16.99 -9.15
C LEU A 567 -14.87 -18.16 -9.92
N MET A 568 -15.68 -19.09 -10.44
CA MET A 568 -15.21 -20.21 -11.24
C MET A 568 -15.19 -19.94 -12.74
N CYS A 569 -15.84 -18.86 -13.18
CA CYS A 569 -15.85 -18.46 -14.57
C CYS A 569 -14.44 -18.00 -15.02
N PRO A 570 -13.97 -18.41 -16.22
CA PRO A 570 -12.70 -17.96 -16.76
C PRO A 570 -12.65 -16.43 -16.90
N PHE A 571 -11.64 -15.80 -16.30
CA PHE A 571 -11.48 -14.36 -16.37
C PHE A 571 -10.80 -13.95 -17.70
N GLU A 572 -11.41 -13.05 -18.48
CA GLU A 572 -10.86 -12.62 -19.78
C GLU A 572 -9.89 -11.43 -19.65
N SER A 573 -8.88 -11.37 -20.55
CA SER A 573 -7.97 -10.22 -20.71
C SER A 573 -8.08 -9.63 -22.13
N PRO A 574 -8.22 -8.30 -22.27
CA PRO A 574 -8.27 -7.30 -21.21
C PRO A 574 -9.61 -7.29 -20.47
N SER A 575 -9.58 -7.17 -19.15
CA SER A 575 -10.79 -7.24 -18.32
C SER A 575 -11.65 -5.99 -18.47
N SER A 576 -12.96 -6.19 -18.61
CA SER A 576 -13.93 -5.09 -18.62
C SER A 576 -14.15 -4.56 -17.20
N ILE A 577 -14.54 -3.28 -17.07
CA ILE A 577 -14.85 -2.67 -15.76
C ILE A 577 -16.00 -3.42 -15.08
N GLN A 578 -16.98 -3.89 -15.86
CA GLN A 578 -18.10 -4.68 -15.37
C GLN A 578 -17.66 -6.03 -14.82
N ALA A 579 -16.81 -6.79 -15.54
CA ALA A 579 -16.29 -8.07 -15.07
C ALA A 579 -15.50 -7.93 -13.77
N ILE A 580 -14.70 -6.86 -13.64
CA ILE A 580 -14.00 -6.55 -12.39
C ILE A 580 -14.99 -6.28 -11.25
N ARG A 581 -16.07 -5.52 -11.48
CA ARG A 581 -17.09 -5.25 -10.46
C ARG A 581 -17.83 -6.53 -10.03
N MET A 582 -18.25 -7.38 -10.97
CA MET A 582 -18.93 -8.66 -10.68
C MET A 582 -18.04 -9.58 -9.84
N PHE A 583 -16.78 -9.74 -10.26
CA PHE A 583 -15.81 -10.54 -9.54
C PHE A 583 -15.56 -10.04 -8.10
N ARG A 584 -15.47 -8.71 -7.90
CA ARG A 584 -15.32 -8.14 -6.55
C ARG A 584 -16.54 -8.35 -5.66
N VAL A 585 -17.76 -8.28 -6.19
CA VAL A 585 -18.98 -8.61 -5.44
C VAL A 585 -18.99 -10.09 -5.06
N ALA A 586 -18.64 -10.98 -5.99
CA ALA A 586 -18.53 -12.41 -5.71
C ALA A 586 -17.49 -12.72 -4.61
N LEU A 587 -16.32 -12.07 -4.66
CA LEU A 587 -15.31 -12.14 -3.60
C LEU A 587 -15.82 -11.60 -2.27
N ALA A 588 -16.61 -10.52 -2.26
CA ALA A 588 -17.17 -9.97 -1.03
C ALA A 588 -18.17 -10.93 -0.38
N ILE A 589 -19.02 -11.61 -1.16
CA ILE A 589 -19.95 -12.66 -0.68
C ILE A 589 -19.17 -13.81 -0.05
N ALA A 590 -18.16 -14.34 -0.75
CA ALA A 590 -17.33 -15.43 -0.25
C ALA A 590 -16.55 -15.01 1.02
N SER A 591 -15.96 -13.82 1.01
CA SER A 591 -15.19 -13.27 2.15
C SER A 591 -16.06 -13.10 3.40
N ARG A 592 -17.33 -12.71 3.24
CA ARG A 592 -18.29 -12.61 4.36
C ARG A 592 -18.53 -13.96 5.02
N GLU A 593 -18.61 -15.03 4.24
CA GLU A 593 -18.76 -16.38 4.80
C GLU A 593 -17.45 -16.86 5.45
N PHE A 594 -16.29 -16.65 4.83
CA PHE A 594 -15.00 -16.97 5.44
C PHE A 594 -14.76 -16.27 6.79
N ALA A 595 -15.29 -15.06 6.97
CA ALA A 595 -15.20 -14.32 8.24
C ALA A 595 -15.90 -15.01 9.42
N ARG A 596 -16.82 -15.97 9.17
CA ARG A 596 -17.48 -16.79 10.21
C ARG A 596 -16.61 -17.93 10.73
N GLY A 597 -15.34 -17.98 10.34
CA GLY A 597 -14.40 -19.03 10.75
C GLY A 597 -14.71 -20.37 10.10
N TRP A 598 -14.49 -21.47 10.84
CA TRP A 598 -14.57 -22.83 10.32
C TRP A 598 -15.94 -23.19 9.73
N GLU A 599 -17.04 -22.77 10.37
CA GLU A 599 -18.39 -23.07 9.88
C GLU A 599 -18.68 -22.40 8.53
N GLY A 600 -18.19 -21.17 8.37
CA GLY A 600 -18.30 -20.42 7.12
C GLY A 600 -17.44 -21.01 6.00
N GLU A 601 -16.19 -21.37 6.32
CA GLU A 601 -15.30 -22.07 5.37
C GLU A 601 -15.92 -23.39 4.89
N TRP A 602 -16.46 -24.19 5.81
CA TRP A 602 -17.18 -25.42 5.48
C TRP A 602 -18.37 -25.16 4.55
N ARG A 603 -19.17 -24.12 4.82
CA ARG A 603 -20.31 -23.75 3.99
C ARG A 603 -19.90 -23.34 2.58
N VAL A 604 -18.81 -22.59 2.43
CA VAL A 604 -18.26 -22.23 1.11
C VAL A 604 -17.86 -23.48 0.34
N LEU A 605 -17.14 -24.40 0.98
CA LEU A 605 -16.67 -25.63 0.33
C LEU A 605 -17.81 -26.60 0.01
N SER A 606 -18.81 -26.73 0.88
CA SER A 606 -19.97 -27.58 0.62
C SER A 606 -20.80 -27.04 -0.54
N THR A 607 -21.05 -25.72 -0.57
CA THR A 607 -21.78 -25.08 -1.66
C THR A 607 -21.01 -25.19 -2.97
N LEU A 608 -19.69 -25.00 -2.95
CA LEU A 608 -18.84 -25.19 -4.13
C LEU A 608 -18.93 -26.61 -4.66
N TRP A 609 -18.95 -27.60 -3.76
CA TRP A 609 -19.08 -29.01 -4.12
C TRP A 609 -20.46 -29.32 -4.73
N ASP A 610 -21.52 -28.76 -4.16
CA ASP A 610 -22.90 -28.91 -4.67
C ASP A 610 -23.06 -28.31 -6.07
N GLU A 611 -22.37 -27.19 -6.34
CA GLU A 611 -22.30 -26.54 -7.66
C GLU A 611 -21.31 -27.23 -8.63
N HIS A 612 -20.82 -28.43 -8.31
CA HIS A 612 -19.86 -29.20 -9.11
C HIS A 612 -18.52 -28.47 -9.37
N GLY A 613 -18.21 -27.45 -8.57
CA GLY A 613 -16.96 -26.70 -8.59
C GLY A 613 -15.89 -27.37 -7.74
N HIS A 614 -14.63 -27.27 -8.17
CA HIS A 614 -13.47 -27.78 -7.42
C HIS A 614 -12.29 -26.83 -7.52
N GLY A 615 -11.49 -26.74 -6.45
CA GLY A 615 -10.20 -26.05 -6.50
C GLY A 615 -10.29 -24.52 -6.58
N LEU A 616 -11.17 -23.89 -5.79
CA LEU A 616 -11.34 -22.43 -5.72
C LEU A 616 -10.00 -21.66 -5.67
N ALA A 617 -9.10 -22.06 -4.77
CA ALA A 617 -7.79 -21.41 -4.64
C ALA A 617 -6.95 -21.51 -5.93
N LEU A 618 -7.05 -22.60 -6.70
CA LEU A 618 -6.29 -22.79 -7.94
C LEU A 618 -6.81 -21.86 -9.04
N HIS A 619 -8.13 -21.74 -9.18
CA HIS A 619 -8.75 -20.82 -10.13
C HIS A 619 -8.48 -19.36 -9.78
N LEU A 620 -8.55 -19.00 -8.49
CA LEU A 620 -8.18 -17.66 -8.05
C LEU A 620 -6.72 -17.32 -8.38
N VAL A 621 -5.78 -18.27 -8.26
CA VAL A 621 -4.38 -18.08 -8.68
C VAL A 621 -4.30 -17.77 -10.18
N ASP A 622 -5.03 -18.50 -11.02
CA ASP A 622 -5.05 -18.27 -12.46
C ASP A 622 -5.67 -16.90 -12.79
N THR A 623 -6.78 -16.53 -12.14
CA THR A 623 -7.45 -15.23 -12.29
C THR A 623 -6.55 -14.06 -11.85
N VAL A 624 -5.88 -14.16 -10.71
CA VAL A 624 -4.92 -13.13 -10.27
C VAL A 624 -3.73 -13.04 -11.22
N GLY A 625 -3.32 -14.16 -11.83
CA GLY A 625 -2.32 -14.16 -12.90
C GLY A 625 -2.73 -13.29 -14.08
N ILE A 626 -3.98 -13.41 -14.53
CA ILE A 626 -4.55 -12.60 -15.62
C ILE A 626 -4.62 -11.12 -15.21
N MET A 627 -5.15 -10.82 -14.02
CA MET A 627 -5.20 -9.44 -13.50
C MET A 627 -3.81 -8.82 -13.38
N SER A 628 -2.81 -9.61 -12.98
CA SER A 628 -1.42 -9.17 -12.92
C SER A 628 -0.91 -8.78 -14.30
N THR A 629 -1.18 -9.57 -15.34
CA THR A 629 -0.79 -9.18 -16.71
C THR A 629 -1.46 -7.89 -17.19
N ASP A 630 -2.72 -7.67 -16.82
CA ASP A 630 -3.45 -6.44 -17.15
C ASP A 630 -2.85 -5.22 -16.42
N ILE A 631 -2.56 -5.34 -15.12
CA ILE A 631 -1.90 -4.29 -14.32
C ILE A 631 -0.50 -4.00 -14.88
N GLN A 632 0.27 -5.03 -15.21
CA GLN A 632 1.60 -4.89 -15.79
C GLN A 632 1.60 -4.09 -17.09
N SER A 633 0.58 -4.29 -17.94
CA SER A 633 0.43 -3.57 -19.21
C SER A 633 0.32 -2.05 -19.06
N LEU A 634 0.00 -1.56 -17.85
CA LEU A 634 -0.07 -0.14 -17.51
C LEU A 634 1.31 0.47 -17.22
N PHE A 635 2.30 -0.33 -16.83
CA PHE A 635 3.62 0.11 -16.35
C PHE A 635 4.79 -0.41 -17.20
N THR A 636 4.53 -0.80 -18.45
CA THR A 636 5.58 -1.27 -19.37
C THR A 636 6.49 -0.14 -19.86
N LEU A 637 7.68 -0.50 -20.35
CA LEU A 637 8.58 0.43 -21.05
C LEU A 637 8.09 0.82 -22.46
N THR A 638 7.14 0.06 -23.01
CA THR A 638 6.43 0.39 -24.26
C THR A 638 5.32 1.41 -24.00
N THR A 639 4.66 1.92 -25.05
CA THR A 639 3.52 2.86 -24.88
C THR A 639 2.46 2.24 -23.96
N PRO A 640 2.26 2.78 -22.75
CA PRO A 640 1.36 2.16 -21.78
C PRO A 640 -0.09 2.32 -22.21
N ARG A 641 -0.93 1.33 -21.91
CA ARG A 641 -2.38 1.44 -22.09
C ARG A 641 -2.90 2.59 -21.22
N ARG A 642 -3.78 3.42 -21.79
CA ARG A 642 -4.47 4.48 -21.03
C ARG A 642 -5.73 3.88 -20.42
N MET A 643 -5.84 4.01 -19.10
CA MET A 643 -7.02 3.60 -18.34
C MET A 643 -7.34 4.67 -17.32
N ALA A 644 -8.62 4.87 -17.01
CA ALA A 644 -9.05 5.80 -15.98
C ALA A 644 -8.54 5.34 -14.60
N GLN A 645 -8.20 6.29 -13.73
CA GLN A 645 -7.60 6.00 -12.42
C GLN A 645 -8.49 5.10 -11.55
N ASP A 646 -9.81 5.31 -11.59
CA ASP A 646 -10.79 4.49 -10.85
C ASP A 646 -10.78 3.03 -11.31
N ALA A 647 -10.61 2.78 -12.61
CA ALA A 647 -10.50 1.43 -13.14
C ALA A 647 -9.17 0.77 -12.73
N VAL A 648 -8.09 1.55 -12.61
CA VAL A 648 -6.79 1.05 -12.10
C VAL A 648 -6.92 0.66 -10.63
N ALA A 649 -7.57 1.51 -9.82
CA ALA A 649 -7.87 1.19 -8.43
C ALA A 649 -8.73 -0.07 -8.31
N GLY A 650 -9.76 -0.21 -9.17
CA GLY A 650 -10.59 -1.40 -9.25
C GLY A 650 -9.82 -2.69 -9.52
N LEU A 651 -8.85 -2.68 -10.45
CA LEU A 651 -7.98 -3.82 -10.73
C LEU A 651 -7.10 -4.19 -9.52
N PHE A 652 -6.47 -3.21 -8.88
CA PHE A 652 -5.66 -3.46 -7.69
C PHE A 652 -6.51 -4.02 -6.54
N HIS A 653 -7.70 -3.46 -6.30
CA HIS A 653 -8.61 -3.98 -5.28
C HIS A 653 -9.07 -5.41 -5.57
N ALA A 654 -9.45 -5.72 -6.82
CA ALA A 654 -9.90 -7.07 -7.17
C ALA A 654 -8.80 -8.12 -6.98
N ALA A 655 -7.57 -7.81 -7.41
CA ALA A 655 -6.44 -8.68 -7.21
C ALA A 655 -6.11 -8.82 -5.70
N ASN A 656 -6.22 -7.73 -4.93
CA ASN A 656 -5.93 -7.72 -3.49
C ASN A 656 -6.96 -8.56 -2.71
N GLU A 657 -8.25 -8.39 -3.00
CA GLU A 657 -9.35 -9.17 -2.42
C GLU A 657 -9.20 -10.67 -2.75
N ALA A 658 -8.87 -11.02 -4.00
CA ALA A 658 -8.61 -12.41 -4.40
C ALA A 658 -7.39 -13.00 -3.67
N MET A 659 -6.30 -12.24 -3.56
CA MET A 659 -5.10 -12.69 -2.83
C MET A 659 -5.37 -12.91 -1.34
N ARG A 660 -6.27 -12.16 -0.73
CA ARG A 660 -6.68 -12.37 0.67
C ARG A 660 -7.48 -13.64 0.87
N VAL A 661 -8.40 -13.96 -0.05
CA VAL A 661 -9.11 -15.25 -0.04
C VAL A 661 -8.11 -16.39 -0.21
N ILE A 662 -7.15 -16.28 -1.13
CA ILE A 662 -6.06 -17.26 -1.27
C ILE A 662 -5.25 -17.37 0.04
N HIS A 663 -4.89 -16.25 0.65
CA HIS A 663 -4.15 -16.21 1.91
C HIS A 663 -4.87 -16.94 3.06
N GLN A 664 -6.20 -16.86 3.11
CA GLN A 664 -7.02 -17.57 4.10
C GLN A 664 -7.11 -19.08 3.82
N LEU A 665 -7.21 -19.48 2.55
CA LEU A 665 -7.37 -20.89 2.17
C LEU A 665 -6.06 -21.70 2.21
N VAL A 666 -4.92 -21.08 1.86
CA VAL A 666 -3.62 -21.74 1.72
C VAL A 666 -3.14 -22.51 2.96
N PRO A 667 -3.30 -22.01 4.20
CA PRO A 667 -2.89 -22.74 5.40
C PRO A 667 -3.59 -24.09 5.58
N VAL A 668 -4.85 -24.19 5.16
CA VAL A 668 -5.66 -25.42 5.24
C VAL A 668 -5.50 -26.27 3.98
N TYR A 669 -5.45 -25.63 2.81
CA TYR A 669 -5.36 -26.25 1.48
C TYR A 669 -4.11 -25.77 0.73
N PRO A 670 -2.93 -26.37 0.97
CA PRO A 670 -1.68 -25.89 0.39
C PRO A 670 -1.66 -26.03 -1.14
N LEU A 671 -1.14 -25.02 -1.83
CA LEU A 671 -1.07 -24.99 -3.29
C LEU A 671 -0.10 -26.06 -3.85
N PRO A 672 -0.45 -26.74 -4.96
CA PRO A 672 0.48 -27.60 -5.69
C PRO A 672 1.69 -26.82 -6.20
N GLY A 673 2.84 -27.48 -6.34
CA GLY A 673 4.11 -26.82 -6.69
C GLY A 673 4.14 -26.05 -8.02
N ARG A 674 3.21 -26.27 -8.96
CA ARG A 674 3.07 -25.41 -10.15
C ARG A 674 2.35 -24.11 -9.83
N GLN A 675 1.20 -24.19 -9.15
CA GLN A 675 0.42 -23.00 -8.76
C GLN A 675 1.10 -22.19 -7.67
N LEU A 676 1.85 -22.83 -6.77
CA LEU A 676 2.72 -22.13 -5.83
C LEU A 676 3.73 -21.24 -6.55
N ARG A 677 4.41 -21.76 -7.58
CA ARG A 677 5.38 -20.99 -8.38
C ARG A 677 4.71 -19.87 -9.18
N ALA A 678 3.58 -20.17 -9.80
CA ALA A 678 2.80 -19.17 -10.52
C ALA A 678 2.37 -18.02 -9.59
N MET A 679 1.82 -18.34 -8.42
CA MET A 679 1.36 -17.36 -7.44
C MET A 679 2.50 -16.49 -6.90
N VAL A 680 3.67 -17.07 -6.63
CA VAL A 680 4.86 -16.32 -6.18
C VAL A 680 5.36 -15.37 -7.26
N GLY A 681 5.41 -15.81 -8.53
CA GLY A 681 5.75 -14.95 -9.65
C GLY A 681 4.75 -13.79 -9.81
N VAL A 682 3.46 -14.08 -9.69
CA VAL A 682 2.37 -13.10 -9.74
C VAL A 682 2.44 -12.10 -8.58
N ALA A 683 2.73 -12.55 -7.36
CA ALA A 683 2.90 -11.67 -6.21
C ALA A 683 4.11 -10.75 -6.36
N ALA A 684 5.24 -11.26 -6.85
CA ALA A 684 6.42 -10.46 -7.17
C ALA A 684 6.13 -9.42 -8.27
N ASP A 685 5.34 -9.84 -9.26
CA ASP A 685 4.92 -8.99 -10.36
C ASP A 685 4.05 -7.82 -9.90
N LEU A 686 3.02 -8.11 -9.12
CA LEU A 686 2.14 -7.12 -8.53
C LEU A 686 2.91 -6.19 -7.58
N TYR A 687 3.77 -6.75 -6.72
CA TYR A 687 4.61 -5.98 -5.80
C TYR A 687 5.45 -4.91 -6.54
N ALA A 688 6.12 -5.28 -7.64
CA ALA A 688 6.85 -4.31 -8.45
C ALA A 688 5.94 -3.26 -9.12
N CYS A 689 4.72 -3.62 -9.50
CA CYS A 689 3.74 -2.69 -10.04
C CYS A 689 3.21 -1.71 -8.99
N THR A 690 3.18 -2.08 -7.70
CA THR A 690 2.72 -1.16 -6.64
C THR A 690 3.63 0.05 -6.49
N ASP A 691 4.94 -0.17 -6.48
CA ASP A 691 5.95 0.90 -6.43
C ASP A 691 5.88 1.79 -7.68
N ALA A 692 5.57 1.20 -8.84
CA ALA A 692 5.43 1.95 -10.09
C ALA A 692 4.16 2.80 -10.10
N ALA A 693 3.10 2.35 -9.42
CA ALA A 693 1.90 3.12 -9.19
C ALA A 693 2.17 4.29 -8.24
N ASP A 694 2.93 4.08 -7.17
CA ASP A 694 3.33 5.14 -6.23
C ASP A 694 4.16 6.25 -6.90
N ALA A 695 5.02 5.89 -7.86
CA ALA A 695 5.79 6.87 -8.63
C ALA A 695 4.94 7.62 -9.69
N ARG A 696 3.84 7.03 -10.17
CA ARG A 696 3.03 7.56 -11.27
C ARG A 696 1.81 8.36 -10.83
N TYR A 697 1.18 7.97 -9.73
CA TYR A 697 -0.05 8.60 -9.23
C TYR A 697 0.24 9.50 -8.02
N ALA A 698 -0.61 10.49 -7.81
CA ALA A 698 -0.49 11.35 -6.63
C ALA A 698 -0.68 10.53 -5.33
N GLN A 699 0.12 10.83 -4.31
CA GLN A 699 -0.01 10.26 -2.98
C GLN A 699 -1.42 10.52 -2.44
N GLY A 700 -2.06 9.47 -1.91
CA GLY A 700 -3.43 9.54 -1.38
C GLY A 700 -4.54 9.32 -2.41
N SER A 701 -4.22 9.24 -3.71
CA SER A 701 -5.23 8.85 -4.71
C SER A 701 -5.70 7.40 -4.52
N ASP A 702 -6.92 7.07 -5.00
CA ASP A 702 -7.49 5.72 -4.82
C ASP A 702 -6.60 4.62 -5.45
N ALA A 703 -6.02 4.88 -6.63
CA ALA A 703 -5.11 3.92 -7.28
C ALA A 703 -3.80 3.70 -6.51
N CYS A 704 -3.22 4.77 -5.92
CA CYS A 704 -2.04 4.67 -5.07
C CYS A 704 -2.37 3.95 -3.74
N THR A 705 -3.50 4.27 -3.11
CA THR A 705 -3.95 3.60 -1.87
C THR A 705 -4.20 2.10 -2.11
N ALA A 706 -4.87 1.74 -3.21
CA ALA A 706 -5.10 0.34 -3.59
C ALA A 706 -3.78 -0.41 -3.86
N ALA A 707 -2.82 0.25 -4.50
CA ALA A 707 -1.49 -0.30 -4.73
C ALA A 707 -0.72 -0.53 -3.41
N GLN A 708 -0.79 0.39 -2.44
CA GLN A 708 -0.15 0.22 -1.14
C GLN A 708 -0.75 -0.93 -0.32
N GLN A 709 -2.09 -1.07 -0.34
CA GLN A 709 -2.76 -2.22 0.28
C GLN A 709 -2.32 -3.54 -0.36
N MET A 710 -2.26 -3.58 -1.70
CA MET A 710 -1.75 -4.73 -2.44
C MET A 710 -0.32 -5.08 -2.04
N ARG A 711 0.56 -4.07 -1.88
CA ARG A 711 1.96 -4.27 -1.51
C ARG A 711 2.11 -5.07 -0.22
N GLN A 712 1.32 -4.72 0.79
CA GLN A 712 1.31 -5.42 2.08
C GLN A 712 0.75 -6.84 1.95
N THR A 713 -0.37 -7.01 1.23
CA THR A 713 -0.93 -8.34 0.95
C THR A 713 0.05 -9.25 0.19
N CYS A 714 0.87 -8.71 -0.73
CA CYS A 714 1.93 -9.48 -1.39
C CYS A 714 2.97 -10.00 -0.38
N ILE A 715 3.41 -9.17 0.58
CA ILE A 715 4.36 -9.56 1.62
C ILE A 715 3.76 -10.67 2.49
N ASP A 716 2.54 -10.46 2.98
CA ASP A 716 1.86 -11.39 3.89
C ASP A 716 1.57 -12.73 3.21
N LEU A 717 1.13 -12.71 1.94
CA LEU A 717 0.91 -13.93 1.17
C LEU A 717 2.21 -14.70 0.95
N VAL A 718 3.29 -14.05 0.53
CA VAL A 718 4.57 -14.71 0.27
C VAL A 718 5.14 -15.33 1.55
N ARG A 719 5.00 -14.66 2.69
CA ARG A 719 5.36 -15.22 4.01
C ARG A 719 4.50 -16.43 4.36
N THR A 720 3.18 -16.36 4.18
CA THR A 720 2.27 -17.48 4.46
C THR A 720 2.53 -18.69 3.56
N LEU A 721 2.81 -18.47 2.27
CA LEU A 721 3.20 -19.52 1.32
C LEU A 721 4.55 -20.18 1.69
N ALA A 722 5.41 -19.46 2.40
CA ALA A 722 6.72 -19.95 2.84
C ALA A 722 6.71 -20.65 4.21
N LYS A 723 5.60 -20.64 4.97
CA LYS A 723 5.52 -21.33 6.27
C LYS A 723 5.94 -22.81 6.23
N PRO A 724 5.46 -23.64 5.29
CA PRO A 724 5.96 -25.02 5.18
C PRO A 724 7.39 -25.03 4.62
N ALA A 725 8.30 -25.82 5.21
CA ALA A 725 9.73 -25.87 4.80
C ALA A 725 9.95 -26.13 3.30
N ARG A 726 9.17 -27.05 2.70
CA ARG A 726 9.20 -27.29 1.24
C ARG A 726 8.62 -26.13 0.44
N GLY A 727 7.65 -25.40 1.01
CA GLY A 727 7.10 -24.18 0.45
C GLY A 727 8.14 -23.07 0.43
N ALA A 728 8.83 -22.80 1.55
CA ALA A 728 9.93 -21.82 1.64
C ALA A 728 11.00 -22.04 0.55
N GLU A 729 11.43 -23.30 0.34
CA GLU A 729 12.38 -23.65 -0.72
C GLU A 729 11.86 -23.27 -2.12
N VAL A 730 10.60 -23.62 -2.44
CA VAL A 730 10.00 -23.31 -3.74
C VAL A 730 9.77 -21.81 -3.90
N VAL A 731 9.29 -21.12 -2.87
CA VAL A 731 9.04 -19.67 -2.88
C VAL A 731 10.34 -18.92 -3.11
N LEU A 732 11.37 -19.15 -2.29
CA LEU A 732 12.66 -18.47 -2.42
C LEU A 732 13.30 -18.77 -3.77
N ARG A 733 13.33 -20.05 -4.20
CA ARG A 733 13.86 -20.43 -5.52
C ARG A 733 13.15 -19.67 -6.65
N THR A 734 11.83 -19.55 -6.56
CA THR A 734 11.02 -18.88 -7.60
C THR A 734 11.29 -17.39 -7.62
N LEU A 735 11.36 -16.72 -6.46
CA LEU A 735 11.69 -15.29 -6.40
C LEU A 735 13.09 -15.01 -6.99
N LEU A 736 14.09 -15.81 -6.62
CA LEU A 736 15.46 -15.66 -7.13
C LEU A 736 15.53 -15.85 -8.66
N GLN A 737 14.79 -16.81 -9.21
CA GLN A 737 14.72 -17.03 -10.67
C GLN A 737 13.94 -15.89 -11.36
N HIS A 738 12.79 -15.53 -10.81
CA HIS A 738 11.88 -14.53 -11.38
C HIS A 738 12.49 -13.12 -11.39
N GLY A 739 13.25 -12.76 -10.35
CA GLY A 739 13.94 -11.47 -10.29
C GLY A 739 14.98 -11.26 -11.40
N THR A 740 15.51 -12.34 -11.99
CA THR A 740 16.41 -12.27 -13.15
C THR A 740 15.69 -12.21 -14.50
N CYS A 741 14.35 -12.31 -14.50
CA CYS A 741 13.51 -12.39 -15.70
C CYS A 741 12.47 -11.26 -15.74
N ALA A 742 12.92 -10.03 -15.99
CA ALA A 742 12.04 -8.84 -15.95
C ALA A 742 11.01 -8.70 -17.09
N GLY A 743 11.11 -9.53 -18.14
CA GLY A 743 10.19 -9.49 -19.27
C GLY A 743 10.18 -8.14 -20.01
N VAL A 744 9.06 -7.43 -19.96
CA VAL A 744 8.80 -6.15 -20.69
C VAL A 744 9.03 -4.91 -19.80
N ARG A 745 9.52 -5.10 -18.57
CA ARG A 745 9.73 -4.03 -17.58
C ARG A 745 11.16 -3.53 -17.58
N ASP A 746 11.40 -2.48 -16.81
CA ASP A 746 12.76 -2.09 -16.44
C ASP A 746 13.40 -3.22 -15.61
N PRO A 747 14.47 -3.86 -16.11
CA PRO A 747 15.10 -4.98 -15.42
C PRO A 747 15.81 -4.58 -14.14
N ALA A 748 16.37 -3.36 -14.06
CA ALA A 748 17.04 -2.90 -12.84
C ALA A 748 16.01 -2.66 -11.74
N TYR A 749 14.91 -1.99 -12.09
CA TYR A 749 13.82 -1.72 -11.18
C TYR A 749 13.14 -3.00 -10.69
N HIS A 750 12.77 -3.92 -11.60
CA HIS A 750 12.15 -5.20 -11.23
C HIS A 750 13.04 -6.02 -10.29
N LEU A 751 14.35 -6.05 -10.55
CA LEU A 751 15.31 -6.76 -9.71
C LEU A 751 15.34 -6.20 -8.28
N VAL A 752 15.35 -4.87 -8.13
CA VAL A 752 15.35 -4.20 -6.80
C VAL A 752 14.05 -4.50 -6.05
N GLN A 753 12.91 -4.48 -6.72
CA GLN A 753 11.62 -4.79 -6.08
C GLN A 753 11.52 -6.25 -5.64
N VAL A 754 11.99 -7.19 -6.48
CA VAL A 754 12.06 -8.61 -6.09
C VAL A 754 13.06 -8.83 -4.96
N PHE A 755 14.20 -8.13 -4.96
CA PHE A 755 15.12 -8.14 -3.83
C PHE A 755 14.43 -7.67 -2.53
N SER A 756 13.69 -6.55 -2.57
CA SER A 756 12.93 -6.07 -1.41
C SER A 756 11.96 -7.15 -0.90
N LEU A 757 11.27 -7.85 -1.80
CA LEU A 757 10.36 -8.93 -1.39
C LEU A 757 11.11 -10.15 -0.78
N VAL A 758 12.28 -10.52 -1.32
CA VAL A 758 13.17 -11.52 -0.71
C VAL A 758 13.63 -11.08 0.68
N ASP A 759 13.95 -9.80 0.84
CA ASP A 759 14.36 -9.20 2.09
C ASP A 759 13.22 -9.25 3.13
N HIS A 760 11.97 -9.00 2.74
CA HIS A 760 10.82 -9.16 3.65
C HIS A 760 10.50 -10.63 3.98
N LEU A 761 10.91 -11.57 3.14
CA LEU A 761 10.68 -13.01 3.32
C LEU A 761 11.65 -13.65 4.32
N LEU A 762 12.92 -13.23 4.33
CA LEU A 762 13.94 -13.80 5.23
C LEU A 762 13.60 -13.48 6.71
N PRO A 763 13.83 -14.40 7.65
CA PRO A 763 13.68 -14.10 9.08
C PRO A 763 14.56 -12.92 9.53
N MET A 764 14.12 -12.21 10.57
CA MET A 764 14.86 -11.10 11.16
C MET A 764 15.75 -11.63 12.30
N PRO A 765 17.06 -11.31 12.30
CA PRO A 765 18.01 -11.85 13.29
C PRO A 765 17.82 -11.31 14.72
N ASP A 766 17.16 -10.15 14.90
CA ASP A 766 17.11 -9.40 16.17
C ASP A 766 15.77 -9.49 16.94
N ARG A 767 14.99 -10.58 16.85
CA ARG A 767 13.89 -10.77 17.82
C ARG A 767 14.50 -11.08 19.18
N ILE A 768 14.52 -10.07 20.07
CA ILE A 768 15.07 -10.06 21.44
C ILE A 768 14.28 -10.97 22.40
N ASP A 769 14.00 -12.22 22.01
CA ASP A 769 13.62 -13.27 22.94
C ASP A 769 14.85 -14.16 23.15
N VAL A 770 15.65 -13.77 24.13
CA VAL A 770 17.03 -14.21 24.43
C VAL A 770 17.18 -15.72 24.67
N ASP A 771 16.11 -16.52 24.67
CA ASP A 771 16.16 -17.96 24.96
C ASP A 771 15.51 -18.89 23.92
N GLN A 772 15.03 -18.39 22.76
CA GLN A 772 14.46 -19.27 21.73
C GLN A 772 14.85 -18.82 20.31
N THR A 773 15.95 -19.35 19.77
CA THR A 773 16.01 -19.52 18.31
C THR A 773 14.80 -20.34 17.90
N THR A 774 13.84 -19.71 17.25
CA THR A 774 12.60 -20.36 16.81
C THR A 774 12.96 -21.55 15.92
N GLU A 775 12.29 -22.70 16.07
CA GLU A 775 12.52 -23.87 15.20
C GLU A 775 12.44 -23.50 13.70
N GLU A 776 11.66 -22.47 13.37
CA GLU A 776 11.53 -21.90 12.04
C GLU A 776 12.85 -21.34 11.46
N ASP A 777 13.66 -20.65 12.26
CA ASP A 777 14.94 -20.07 11.79
C ASP A 777 15.95 -21.17 11.43
N LEU A 778 15.97 -22.23 12.24
CA LEU A 778 16.80 -23.41 11.99
C LEU A 778 16.39 -24.15 10.70
N VAL A 779 15.10 -24.12 10.33
CA VAL A 779 14.62 -24.69 9.06
C VAL A 779 15.17 -23.91 7.86
N TRP A 780 15.16 -22.57 7.92
CA TRP A 780 15.71 -21.73 6.85
C TRP A 780 17.19 -22.01 6.61
N ILE A 781 17.97 -22.07 7.69
CA ILE A 781 19.43 -22.26 7.65
C ILE A 781 19.79 -23.69 7.20
N ARG A 782 19.13 -24.72 7.74
CA ARG A 782 19.53 -26.13 7.50
C ARG A 782 18.92 -26.75 6.24
N GLN A 783 17.72 -26.32 5.85
CA GLN A 783 16.95 -27.02 4.81
C GLN A 783 16.67 -26.16 3.58
N VAL A 784 16.40 -24.87 3.75
CA VAL A 784 15.94 -24.00 2.66
C VAL A 784 17.11 -23.40 1.89
N ILE A 785 17.93 -22.57 2.53
CA ILE A 785 19.01 -21.82 1.87
C ILE A 785 20.04 -22.74 1.19
N PRO A 786 20.51 -23.84 1.81
CA PRO A 786 21.48 -24.75 1.18
C PRO A 786 20.99 -25.36 -0.14
N ARG A 787 19.67 -25.50 -0.32
CA ARG A 787 19.06 -26.11 -1.53
C ARG A 787 18.81 -25.12 -2.66
N VAL A 788 19.00 -23.83 -2.43
CA VAL A 788 18.82 -22.77 -3.42
C VAL A 788 20.09 -21.96 -3.66
N LEU A 789 21.25 -22.43 -3.17
CA LEU A 789 22.54 -21.74 -3.28
C LEU A 789 22.91 -21.43 -4.74
N THR A 790 22.56 -22.29 -5.68
CA THR A 790 22.81 -22.07 -7.11
C THR A 790 22.06 -20.87 -7.66
N GLU A 791 20.76 -20.79 -7.38
CA GLU A 791 19.89 -19.69 -7.77
C GLU A 791 20.24 -18.42 -7.02
N LEU A 792 20.58 -18.53 -5.73
CA LEU A 792 21.01 -17.41 -4.89
C LEU A 792 22.30 -16.79 -5.44
N THR A 793 23.31 -17.60 -5.75
CA THR A 793 24.56 -17.12 -6.36
C THR A 793 24.33 -16.52 -7.74
N HIS A 794 23.35 -17.02 -8.50
CA HIS A 794 22.99 -16.38 -9.76
C HIS A 794 22.34 -15.02 -9.55
N PHE A 795 21.35 -14.93 -8.66
CA PHE A 795 20.62 -13.71 -8.34
C PHE A 795 21.55 -12.62 -7.77
N VAL A 796 22.41 -12.97 -6.81
CA VAL A 796 23.38 -12.05 -6.20
C VAL A 796 24.29 -11.40 -7.25
N LYS A 797 24.56 -12.04 -8.39
CA LYS A 797 25.40 -11.45 -9.46
C LYS A 797 24.75 -10.30 -10.20
N PHE A 798 23.42 -10.22 -10.21
CA PHE A 798 22.69 -9.14 -10.89
C PHE A 798 22.53 -7.90 -10.02
N LEU A 799 22.64 -8.06 -8.69
CA LEU A 799 22.48 -6.99 -7.72
C LEU A 799 23.69 -6.04 -7.75
N ASP A 800 23.47 -4.79 -7.38
CA ASP A 800 24.54 -3.81 -7.20
C ASP A 800 25.38 -4.09 -5.93
N VAL A 801 26.52 -3.43 -5.79
CA VAL A 801 27.46 -3.73 -4.69
C VAL A 801 26.82 -3.52 -3.31
N GLU A 802 25.99 -2.49 -3.17
CA GLU A 802 25.36 -2.11 -1.90
C GLU A 802 24.32 -3.14 -1.47
N ILE A 803 23.39 -3.50 -2.36
CA ILE A 803 22.35 -4.50 -2.08
C ILE A 803 22.98 -5.88 -1.89
N ARG A 804 24.00 -6.24 -2.68
CA ARG A 804 24.75 -7.48 -2.47
C ARG A 804 25.38 -7.57 -1.09
N THR A 805 26.02 -6.50 -0.65
CA THR A 805 26.66 -6.44 0.67
C THR A 805 25.62 -6.63 1.77
N HIS A 806 24.48 -5.93 1.67
CA HIS A 806 23.38 -6.07 2.62
C HIS A 806 22.87 -7.52 2.68
N LEU A 807 22.56 -8.14 1.53
CA LEU A 807 22.03 -9.50 1.47
C LEU A 807 23.02 -10.53 2.04
N ILE A 808 24.31 -10.44 1.69
CA ILE A 808 25.33 -11.37 2.19
C ILE A 808 25.50 -11.22 3.71
N ARG A 809 25.54 -9.99 4.24
CA ARG A 809 25.61 -9.76 5.69
C ARG A 809 24.40 -10.35 6.39
N ARG A 810 23.19 -10.05 5.90
CA ARG A 810 21.95 -10.58 6.45
C ARG A 810 21.91 -12.12 6.48
N LEU A 811 22.36 -12.77 5.41
CA LEU A 811 22.42 -14.24 5.37
C LEU A 811 23.51 -14.82 6.29
N ALA A 812 24.64 -14.12 6.44
CA ALA A 812 25.70 -14.52 7.36
C ALA A 812 25.31 -14.32 8.84
N ASP A 813 24.56 -13.25 9.14
CA ASP A 813 23.97 -12.99 10.45
C ASP A 813 22.91 -14.05 10.78
N LEU A 814 22.04 -14.40 9.82
CA LEU A 814 21.03 -15.45 9.98
C LEU A 814 21.65 -16.83 10.22
N ASP A 815 22.71 -17.20 9.48
CA ASP A 815 23.39 -18.49 9.61
C ASP A 815 24.18 -18.62 10.93
N ASP A 816 24.66 -17.51 11.47
CA ASP A 816 25.56 -17.42 12.63
C ASP A 816 26.77 -18.40 12.58
N GLY A 817 27.20 -18.77 11.36
CA GLY A 817 28.32 -19.71 11.14
C GLY A 817 27.97 -21.19 11.36
N MET A 818 26.68 -21.55 11.42
CA MET A 818 26.21 -22.93 11.60
C MET A 818 26.49 -23.80 10.37
N VAL A 819 26.18 -23.32 9.17
CA VAL A 819 26.41 -24.02 7.89
C VAL A 819 27.57 -23.40 7.11
N GLY A 820 27.83 -22.11 7.30
CA GLY A 820 28.87 -21.34 6.60
C GLY A 820 28.38 -20.72 5.29
N ILE A 821 27.14 -20.23 5.25
CA ILE A 821 26.51 -19.69 4.03
C ILE A 821 27.23 -18.39 3.59
N GLY A 822 27.54 -17.51 4.53
CA GLY A 822 28.26 -16.27 4.26
C GLY A 822 29.66 -16.52 3.71
N GLU A 823 30.40 -17.43 4.34
CA GLU A 823 31.73 -17.87 3.92
C GLU A 823 31.71 -18.48 2.52
N TRP A 824 30.70 -19.29 2.22
CA TRP A 824 30.53 -19.88 0.89
C TRP A 824 30.26 -18.82 -0.19
N LEU A 825 29.40 -17.83 0.08
CA LEU A 825 29.14 -16.73 -0.86
C LEU A 825 30.40 -15.88 -1.12
N VAL A 826 31.20 -15.62 -0.08
CA VAL A 826 32.49 -14.95 -0.20
C VAL A 826 33.46 -15.77 -1.06
N LEU A 827 33.52 -17.09 -0.86
CA LEU A 827 34.35 -17.98 -1.66
C LEU A 827 33.94 -17.95 -3.15
N GLU A 828 32.65 -17.97 -3.45
CA GLU A 828 32.14 -17.85 -4.81
C GLU A 828 32.45 -16.48 -5.45
N GLU A 829 32.46 -15.40 -4.67
CA GLU A 829 32.90 -14.09 -5.16
C GLU A 829 34.41 -14.06 -5.46
N LEU A 830 35.25 -14.69 -4.62
CA LEU A 830 36.68 -14.82 -4.87
C LEU A 830 36.98 -15.64 -6.13
N LYS A 831 36.21 -16.71 -6.39
CA LYS A 831 36.31 -17.49 -7.63
C LYS A 831 35.99 -16.62 -8.85
N GLN A 832 34.96 -15.77 -8.77
CA GLN A 832 34.57 -14.86 -9.83
C GLN A 832 35.58 -13.75 -10.09
N LEU A 833 36.07 -13.10 -9.03
CA LEU A 833 37.13 -12.10 -9.11
C LEU A 833 38.35 -12.66 -9.86
N ARG A 834 38.78 -13.87 -9.47
CA ARG A 834 39.89 -14.56 -10.15
C ARG A 834 39.57 -14.87 -11.62
N ALA A 835 38.36 -15.31 -11.93
CA ALA A 835 37.95 -15.61 -13.30
C ALA A 835 37.94 -14.34 -14.18
N ALA A 836 37.43 -13.22 -13.66
CA ALA A 836 37.42 -11.92 -14.34
C ALA A 836 38.86 -11.41 -14.57
N LEU A 837 39.73 -11.51 -13.57
CA LEU A 837 41.15 -11.17 -13.70
C LEU A 837 41.89 -12.02 -14.73
N LYS A 838 41.61 -13.32 -14.81
CA LYS A 838 42.17 -14.20 -15.85
C LYS A 838 41.64 -13.84 -17.25
N ALA A 839 40.37 -13.46 -17.36
CA ALA A 839 39.80 -13.05 -18.64
C ALA A 839 40.43 -11.74 -19.16
N LEU A 840 40.81 -10.83 -18.27
CA LEU A 840 41.53 -9.60 -18.63
C LEU A 840 42.91 -9.85 -19.23
N ASP A 841 43.58 -10.94 -18.84
CA ASP A 841 44.88 -11.35 -19.36
C ASP A 841 44.80 -11.96 -20.77
N SER A 842 43.59 -12.30 -21.24
CA SER A 842 43.40 -12.92 -22.55
C SER A 842 43.44 -11.88 -23.69
N ALA A 843 44.35 -12.09 -24.65
CA ALA A 843 44.56 -11.19 -25.79
C ALA A 843 43.38 -11.12 -26.79
N SER A 844 42.42 -12.04 -26.70
CA SER A 844 41.30 -12.19 -27.64
C SER A 844 40.05 -11.37 -27.30
N VAL A 845 40.03 -10.65 -26.17
CA VAL A 845 38.87 -9.91 -25.69
C VAL A 845 38.84 -8.49 -26.25
N SER A 846 37.67 -8.02 -26.72
CA SER A 846 37.49 -6.65 -27.20
C SER A 846 37.76 -5.61 -26.10
N GLU A 847 38.26 -4.44 -26.47
CA GLU A 847 38.55 -3.36 -25.50
C GLU A 847 37.30 -2.94 -24.69
N ASP A 848 36.12 -2.98 -25.31
CA ASP A 848 34.85 -2.68 -24.64
C ASP A 848 34.52 -3.74 -23.58
N LEU A 849 34.80 -5.02 -23.86
CA LEU A 849 34.63 -6.10 -22.87
C LEU A 849 35.72 -6.03 -21.79
N LYS A 850 36.95 -5.62 -22.11
CA LYS A 850 38.00 -5.37 -21.10
C LYS A 850 37.61 -4.24 -20.14
N LEU A 851 36.98 -3.17 -20.63
CA LEU A 851 36.47 -2.08 -19.79
C LEU A 851 35.41 -2.60 -18.79
N LEU A 852 34.45 -3.40 -19.26
CA LEU A 852 33.44 -4.02 -18.41
C LEU A 852 34.05 -5.00 -17.38
N LEU A 853 35.03 -5.79 -17.79
CA LEU A 853 35.74 -6.70 -16.88
C LEU A 853 36.54 -5.95 -15.82
N ARG A 854 37.20 -4.84 -16.16
CA ARG A 854 37.89 -3.97 -15.18
C ARG A 854 36.91 -3.39 -14.16
N TYR A 855 35.75 -2.94 -14.62
CA TYR A 855 34.69 -2.48 -13.74
C TYR A 855 34.15 -3.60 -12.84
N GLN A 856 33.93 -4.80 -13.38
CA GLN A 856 33.52 -5.96 -12.59
C GLN A 856 34.53 -6.30 -11.49
N VAL A 857 35.83 -6.30 -11.80
CA VAL A 857 36.90 -6.49 -10.81
C VAL A 857 36.86 -5.40 -9.74
N ALA A 858 36.65 -4.15 -10.12
CA ALA A 858 36.51 -3.04 -9.17
C ALA A 858 35.32 -3.24 -8.21
N CYS A 859 34.16 -3.65 -8.74
CA CYS A 859 32.96 -3.94 -7.96
C CYS A 859 33.16 -5.12 -6.99
N SER A 860 33.81 -6.20 -7.44
CA SER A 860 34.13 -7.35 -6.58
C SER A 860 35.08 -6.97 -5.43
N LEU A 861 36.10 -6.15 -5.70
CA LEU A 861 37.01 -5.65 -4.66
C LEU A 861 36.30 -4.72 -3.67
N ARG A 862 35.40 -3.86 -4.16
CA ARG A 862 34.57 -2.99 -3.30
C ARG A 862 33.65 -3.81 -2.43
N LEU A 863 32.94 -4.80 -3.00
CA LEU A 863 32.09 -5.72 -2.24
C LEU A 863 32.86 -6.42 -1.13
N LEU A 864 34.02 -7.01 -1.44
CA LEU A 864 34.84 -7.67 -0.43
C LEU A 864 35.29 -6.70 0.67
N ASN A 865 35.71 -5.49 0.29
CA ASN A 865 36.05 -4.44 1.26
C ASN A 865 34.85 -4.08 2.15
N ASP A 866 33.66 -3.91 1.57
CA ASP A 866 32.47 -3.57 2.33
C ASP A 866 32.10 -4.73 3.27
N LEU A 867 32.18 -5.98 2.84
CA LEU A 867 31.92 -7.14 3.70
C LEU A 867 32.88 -7.27 4.90
N VAL A 868 34.14 -6.87 4.76
CA VAL A 868 35.13 -6.93 5.85
C VAL A 868 35.15 -5.69 6.74
N THR A 869 34.54 -4.59 6.32
CA THR A 869 34.49 -3.34 7.08
C THR A 869 33.22 -3.27 7.94
N GLY A 870 33.38 -3.00 9.24
CA GLY A 870 32.28 -2.85 10.19
C GLY A 870 32.63 -3.32 11.61
N SER A 871 31.79 -2.96 12.58
CA SER A 871 31.97 -3.31 13.99
C SER A 871 31.17 -4.54 14.46
N SER A 872 30.32 -5.12 13.60
CA SER A 872 29.51 -6.30 13.93
C SER A 872 30.32 -7.60 13.94
N GLY A 873 29.71 -8.70 14.42
CA GLY A 873 30.35 -10.01 14.48
C GLY A 873 30.69 -10.61 13.11
N THR A 874 29.83 -10.35 12.11
CA THR A 874 29.94 -10.92 10.76
C THR A 874 31.20 -10.48 9.98
N PRO A 875 31.55 -9.18 9.89
CA PRO A 875 32.80 -8.74 9.27
C PRO A 875 34.03 -9.42 9.87
N ARG A 876 34.09 -9.56 11.21
CA ARG A 876 35.21 -10.27 11.89
C ARG A 876 35.30 -11.73 11.48
N ARG A 877 34.16 -12.41 11.36
CA ARG A 877 34.08 -13.81 10.91
C ARG A 877 34.56 -13.97 9.46
N ILE A 878 34.08 -13.11 8.56
CA ILE A 878 34.48 -13.12 7.14
C ILE A 878 35.99 -12.83 7.00
N VAL A 879 36.51 -11.85 7.73
CA VAL A 879 37.94 -11.51 7.76
C VAL A 879 38.76 -12.71 8.23
N LYS A 880 38.35 -13.37 9.31
CA LYS A 880 39.00 -14.60 9.79
C LYS A 880 38.93 -15.71 8.74
N TYR A 881 37.81 -15.90 8.07
CA TYR A 881 37.65 -16.92 7.02
C TYR A 881 38.60 -16.69 5.84
N ILE A 882 38.62 -15.47 5.27
CA ILE A 882 39.51 -15.12 4.16
C ILE A 882 40.98 -15.28 4.55
N GLY A 883 41.32 -14.94 5.79
CA GLY A 883 42.69 -15.00 6.30
C GLY A 883 43.21 -16.40 6.63
N THR A 884 42.35 -17.27 7.16
CA THR A 884 42.78 -18.57 7.75
C THR A 884 42.39 -19.79 6.91
N ASN A 885 41.36 -19.71 6.06
CA ASN A 885 40.97 -20.83 5.20
C ASN A 885 41.90 -20.93 3.98
N ALA A 886 42.59 -22.06 3.82
CA ALA A 886 43.59 -22.25 2.76
C ALA A 886 43.06 -22.04 1.32
N GLU A 887 41.79 -22.39 1.05
CA GLU A 887 41.20 -22.18 -0.29
C GLU A 887 40.90 -20.70 -0.55
N ALA A 888 40.23 -20.04 0.40
CA ALA A 888 39.89 -18.62 0.31
C ALA A 888 41.15 -17.75 0.26
N ALA A 889 42.09 -17.97 1.18
CA ALA A 889 43.38 -17.28 1.22
C ALA A 889 44.18 -17.52 -0.07
N GLY A 890 44.20 -18.76 -0.58
CA GLY A 890 44.86 -19.10 -1.83
C GLY A 890 44.23 -18.45 -3.08
N LEU A 891 42.90 -18.28 -3.12
CA LEU A 891 42.21 -17.55 -4.20
C LEU A 891 42.46 -16.05 -4.12
N MET A 892 42.45 -15.48 -2.91
CA MET A 892 42.71 -14.07 -2.67
C MET A 892 44.17 -13.72 -3.05
N ALA A 893 45.13 -14.53 -2.60
CA ALA A 893 46.54 -14.39 -2.96
C ALA A 893 46.75 -14.44 -4.48
N LYS A 894 46.12 -15.39 -5.17
CA LYS A 894 46.17 -15.47 -6.65
C LYS A 894 45.56 -14.24 -7.32
N SER A 895 44.49 -13.67 -6.75
CA SER A 895 43.84 -12.47 -7.29
C SER A 895 44.72 -11.23 -7.12
N PHE A 896 45.32 -11.02 -5.94
CA PHE A 896 46.31 -9.96 -5.73
C PHE A 896 47.52 -10.11 -6.65
N ASN A 897 48.03 -11.33 -6.83
CA ASN A 897 49.14 -11.58 -7.75
C ASN A 897 48.79 -11.25 -9.21
N LEU A 898 47.55 -11.51 -9.65
CA LEU A 898 47.07 -11.15 -10.99
C LEU A 898 46.90 -9.62 -11.15
N LEU A 899 46.45 -8.93 -10.10
CA LEU A 899 46.41 -7.46 -10.07
C LEU A 899 47.82 -6.87 -10.17
N LEU A 900 48.76 -7.39 -9.37
CA LEU A 900 50.17 -6.99 -9.39
C LEU A 900 50.81 -7.24 -10.77
N SER A 901 50.63 -8.43 -11.35
CA SER A 901 51.19 -8.74 -12.68
C SER A 901 50.57 -7.89 -13.79
N GLY A 902 49.28 -7.58 -13.68
CA GLY A 902 48.57 -6.69 -14.61
C GLY A 902 48.81 -5.20 -14.35
N ARG A 903 49.59 -4.82 -13.33
CA ARG A 903 49.76 -3.44 -12.83
C ARG A 903 48.43 -2.72 -12.62
N MET A 904 47.40 -3.43 -12.17
CA MET A 904 46.08 -2.88 -11.89
C MET A 904 45.95 -2.53 -10.41
N VAL A 905 45.41 -1.34 -10.11
CA VAL A 905 45.26 -0.85 -8.74
C VAL A 905 43.85 -0.31 -8.48
N SER A 906 43.38 -0.45 -7.23
CA SER A 906 42.11 0.08 -6.75
C SER A 906 42.20 0.49 -5.27
N PRO A 907 41.62 1.63 -4.84
CA PRO A 907 41.56 2.00 -3.43
C PRO A 907 40.95 0.93 -2.52
N ALA A 908 39.93 0.21 -3.00
CA ALA A 908 39.29 -0.88 -2.24
C ALA A 908 40.23 -2.08 -2.04
N GLN A 909 41.18 -2.30 -2.96
CA GLN A 909 42.20 -3.35 -2.84
C GLN A 909 43.08 -3.11 -1.61
N PHE A 910 43.53 -1.87 -1.43
CA PHE A 910 44.45 -1.49 -0.35
C PHE A 910 43.75 -1.50 1.01
N LYS A 911 42.54 -0.93 1.12
CA LYS A 911 41.73 -1.00 2.35
C LYS A 911 41.38 -2.42 2.78
N LEU A 912 41.08 -3.29 1.81
CA LEU A 912 40.87 -4.71 2.06
C LEU A 912 42.14 -5.38 2.59
N ALA A 913 43.30 -5.08 1.98
CA ALA A 913 44.59 -5.59 2.45
C ALA A 913 44.91 -5.11 3.88
N GLU A 914 44.69 -3.82 4.17
CA GLU A 914 44.84 -3.23 5.50
C GLU A 914 43.99 -3.96 6.53
N THR A 915 42.70 -4.12 6.27
CA THR A 915 41.75 -4.78 7.18
C THR A 915 42.16 -6.22 7.50
N LEU A 916 42.62 -6.98 6.49
CA LEU A 916 43.09 -8.36 6.67
C LEU A 916 44.36 -8.44 7.54
N VAL A 917 45.33 -7.56 7.30
CA VAL A 917 46.57 -7.54 8.10
C VAL A 917 46.33 -7.05 9.52
N SER A 918 45.51 -6.01 9.70
CA SER A 918 45.23 -5.45 11.03
C SER A 918 44.45 -6.40 11.94
N ALA A 919 43.56 -7.22 11.38
CA ALA A 919 42.62 -8.03 12.16
C ALA A 919 43.11 -9.46 12.46
N VAL A 920 43.99 -10.05 11.63
CA VAL A 920 44.34 -11.49 11.70
C VAL A 920 45.86 -11.73 11.67
N SER A 921 46.68 -10.71 11.98
CA SER A 921 48.13 -10.69 11.68
C SER A 921 48.95 -11.93 12.05
N ASN A 922 48.53 -12.71 13.05
CA ASN A 922 49.27 -13.89 13.54
C ASN A 922 48.68 -15.23 13.06
N GLU A 923 47.49 -15.25 12.43
CA GLU A 923 46.81 -16.46 11.97
C GLU A 923 46.68 -16.51 10.42
N LEU A 924 47.18 -15.49 9.70
CA LEU A 924 47.08 -15.42 8.25
C LEU A 924 47.86 -16.53 7.53
N ASP A 925 47.28 -17.03 6.44
CA ASP A 925 47.95 -17.96 5.54
C ASP A 925 49.22 -17.34 4.91
N PRO A 926 50.39 -18.02 4.94
CA PRO A 926 51.65 -17.48 4.44
C PRO A 926 51.63 -17.03 2.97
N VAL A 927 50.83 -17.68 2.12
CA VAL A 927 50.73 -17.36 0.68
C VAL A 927 50.00 -16.04 0.47
N LEU A 928 49.00 -15.77 1.31
CA LEU A 928 48.28 -14.51 1.33
C LEU A 928 49.16 -13.39 1.88
N CYS A 929 49.88 -13.62 2.98
CA CYS A 929 50.81 -12.64 3.56
C CYS A 929 51.84 -12.12 2.57
N PHE A 930 52.41 -13.00 1.74
CA PHE A 930 53.38 -12.58 0.72
C PHE A 930 52.73 -11.62 -0.28
N SER A 931 51.54 -11.97 -0.77
CA SER A 931 50.80 -11.17 -1.76
C SER A 931 50.34 -9.83 -1.19
N LEU A 932 49.95 -9.79 0.09
CA LEU A 932 49.59 -8.57 0.81
C LEU A 932 50.80 -7.64 0.98
N GLY A 933 51.96 -8.18 1.38
CA GLY A 933 53.20 -7.39 1.51
C GLY A 933 53.60 -6.70 0.20
N LEU A 934 53.55 -7.42 -0.92
CA LEU A 934 53.79 -6.84 -2.25
C LEU A 934 52.73 -5.79 -2.63
N THR A 935 51.47 -6.00 -2.23
CA THR A 935 50.39 -5.04 -2.51
C THR A 935 50.61 -3.70 -1.79
N PHE A 936 51.09 -3.71 -0.55
CA PHE A 936 51.41 -2.45 0.15
C PHE A 936 52.61 -1.70 -0.44
N PHE A 937 53.63 -2.41 -0.93
CA PHE A 937 54.71 -1.74 -1.67
C PHE A 937 54.21 -1.11 -2.98
N ARG A 938 53.21 -1.73 -3.63
CA ARG A 938 52.54 -1.14 -4.80
C ARG A 938 51.70 0.08 -4.45
N ASP A 939 51.16 0.18 -3.23
CA ASP A 939 50.41 1.34 -2.74
C ASP A 939 51.28 2.60 -2.64
N VAL A 940 52.53 2.42 -2.19
CA VAL A 940 53.54 3.50 -2.13
C VAL A 940 53.86 4.08 -3.51
N GLN A 941 53.64 3.30 -4.58
CA GLN A 941 53.86 3.74 -5.96
C GLN A 941 52.66 4.52 -6.54
N TYR A 942 51.61 4.78 -5.74
CA TYR A 942 50.39 5.41 -6.21
C TYR A 942 50.57 6.94 -6.37
N PRO A 943 50.42 7.50 -7.59
CA PRO A 943 50.98 8.82 -7.92
C PRO A 943 50.19 10.04 -7.42
N LYS A 944 49.02 9.87 -6.78
CA LYS A 944 48.17 10.96 -6.23
C LYS A 944 47.37 10.45 -5.03
N ASP A 945 47.61 11.00 -3.83
CA ASP A 945 46.95 10.66 -2.56
C ASP A 945 46.83 9.14 -2.30
N PRO A 946 47.86 8.50 -1.71
CA PRO A 946 47.78 7.07 -1.44
C PRO A 946 46.61 6.78 -0.46
N PRO A 947 45.80 5.74 -0.73
CA PRO A 947 44.63 5.41 0.09
C PRO A 947 45.00 5.04 1.52
N ILE A 948 46.24 4.59 1.75
CA ILE A 948 46.84 4.39 3.07
C ILE A 948 48.04 5.31 3.18
N SER A 949 48.26 5.91 4.35
CA SER A 949 49.46 6.73 4.57
C SER A 949 50.73 5.90 4.36
N ILE A 950 51.76 6.49 3.74
CA ILE A 950 53.02 5.80 3.41
C ILE A 950 53.65 5.07 4.63
N PRO A 951 53.71 5.67 5.85
CA PRO A 951 54.21 4.95 7.03
C PRO A 951 53.43 3.69 7.33
N ALA A 952 52.09 3.78 7.32
CA ALA A 952 51.22 2.66 7.62
C ALA A 952 51.34 1.57 6.54
N ALA A 953 51.39 1.93 5.25
CA ALA A 953 51.59 0.96 4.16
C ALA A 953 52.90 0.17 4.33
N LEU A 954 54.02 0.85 4.63
CA LEU A 954 55.31 0.20 4.87
C LEU A 954 55.30 -0.67 6.15
N GLN A 955 54.64 -0.21 7.22
CA GLN A 955 54.48 -0.98 8.44
C GLN A 955 53.63 -2.25 8.22
N TYR A 956 52.50 -2.15 7.51
CA TYR A 956 51.66 -3.29 7.17
C TYR A 956 52.38 -4.27 6.22
N ALA A 957 53.18 -3.76 5.28
CA ALA A 957 54.04 -4.59 4.43
C ALA A 957 55.00 -5.43 5.28
N LEU A 958 55.71 -4.80 6.23
CA LEU A 958 56.60 -5.49 7.14
C LEU A 958 55.88 -6.48 8.05
N GLN A 959 54.72 -6.10 8.57
CA GLN A 959 53.92 -6.97 9.43
C GLN A 959 53.50 -8.24 8.70
N ALA A 960 53.01 -8.11 7.47
CA ALA A 960 52.67 -9.25 6.62
C ALA A 960 53.89 -10.11 6.30
N LEU A 961 55.03 -9.52 5.91
CA LEU A 961 56.23 -10.26 5.54
C LEU A 961 56.91 -10.98 6.71
N LYS A 962 56.87 -10.42 7.93
CA LYS A 962 57.43 -11.04 9.15
C LYS A 962 56.72 -12.34 9.54
N SER A 963 55.48 -12.54 9.12
CA SER A 963 54.70 -13.74 9.39
C SER A 963 55.08 -14.94 8.50
N ILE A 964 55.92 -14.74 7.48
CA ILE A 964 56.23 -15.73 6.45
C ILE A 964 57.57 -16.41 6.76
N SER A 965 57.65 -17.72 6.54
CA SER A 965 58.93 -18.43 6.62
C SER A 965 59.86 -18.06 5.45
N ILE A 966 61.16 -17.97 5.72
CA ILE A 966 62.20 -17.62 4.73
C ILE A 966 62.09 -18.46 3.44
N LYS A 967 61.70 -19.73 3.53
CA LYS A 967 61.60 -20.65 2.38
C LYS A 967 60.46 -20.32 1.41
N ALA A 968 59.47 -19.54 1.82
CA ALA A 968 58.28 -19.21 1.03
C ALA A 968 58.38 -17.84 0.34
N LEU A 969 59.45 -17.08 0.59
CA LEU A 969 59.69 -15.79 -0.06
C LEU A 969 60.21 -16.00 -1.48
N ASP A 970 59.65 -15.26 -2.45
CA ASP A 970 60.22 -15.09 -3.78
C ASP A 970 61.08 -13.82 -3.79
N PRO A 971 62.41 -13.93 -3.66
CA PRO A 971 63.28 -12.76 -3.50
C PRO A 971 63.28 -11.85 -4.72
N ASN A 972 63.12 -12.40 -5.93
CA ASN A 972 63.12 -11.60 -7.15
C ASN A 972 61.88 -10.70 -7.22
N ARG A 973 60.69 -11.24 -6.94
CA ARG A 973 59.45 -10.45 -6.93
C ARG A 973 59.42 -9.42 -5.80
N LEU A 974 59.97 -9.77 -4.63
CA LEU A 974 60.05 -8.86 -3.50
C LEU A 974 61.00 -7.70 -3.76
N CYS A 975 62.23 -7.97 -4.21
CA CYS A 975 63.20 -6.93 -4.56
C CYS A 975 62.68 -6.02 -5.67
N LEU A 976 61.93 -6.55 -6.64
CA LEU A 976 61.29 -5.77 -7.70
C LEU A 976 60.34 -4.70 -7.13
N GLU A 977 59.37 -5.11 -6.31
CA GLU A 977 58.35 -4.19 -5.76
C GLU A 977 58.95 -3.19 -4.76
N VAL A 978 59.94 -3.62 -3.97
CA VAL A 978 60.69 -2.74 -3.06
C VAL A 978 61.49 -1.71 -3.85
N SER A 979 62.19 -2.12 -4.91
CA SER A 979 62.95 -1.20 -5.77
C SER A 979 62.04 -0.17 -6.43
N GLU A 980 60.89 -0.60 -7.00
CA GLU A 980 59.90 0.30 -7.60
C GLU A 980 59.31 1.29 -6.56
N ALA A 981 59.06 0.84 -5.33
CA ALA A 981 58.58 1.70 -4.23
C ALA A 981 59.64 2.74 -3.81
N PHE A 982 60.89 2.32 -3.64
CA PHE A 982 62.00 3.21 -3.26
C PHE A 982 62.35 4.23 -4.36
N ILE A 983 62.32 3.84 -5.63
CA ILE A 983 62.47 4.78 -6.76
C ILE A 983 61.35 5.83 -6.71
N THR A 984 60.10 5.41 -6.45
CA THR A 984 58.97 6.34 -6.37
C THR A 984 59.15 7.32 -5.21
N LEU A 985 59.55 6.84 -4.03
CA LEU A 985 59.80 7.70 -2.86
C LEU A 985 60.99 8.66 -3.07
N ALA A 986 62.06 8.20 -3.73
CA ALA A 986 63.22 9.01 -4.07
C ALA A 986 62.90 10.09 -5.12
N THR A 987 61.97 9.84 -6.03
CA THR A 987 61.59 10.78 -7.10
C THR A 987 60.47 11.75 -6.69
N THR A 988 59.51 11.30 -5.87
CA THR A 988 58.38 12.13 -5.42
C THR A 988 58.86 13.19 -4.40
N SER A 989 59.82 12.84 -3.54
CA SER A 989 60.46 13.74 -2.56
C SER A 989 61.23 14.91 -3.19
N ILE A 990 61.54 14.85 -4.49
CA ILE A 990 62.22 15.93 -5.23
C ILE A 990 61.24 17.06 -5.62
N THR A 991 59.92 16.80 -5.66
CA THR A 991 58.94 17.70 -6.30
C THR A 991 57.89 18.33 -5.38
N SER A 992 57.52 17.74 -4.25
CA SER A 992 56.65 18.37 -3.25
C SER A 992 56.60 17.58 -1.94
N ASP A 993 56.86 18.25 -0.81
CA ASP A 993 56.84 17.80 0.60
C ASP A 993 58.09 17.10 1.17
N ILE A 994 58.46 17.52 2.39
CA ILE A 994 59.54 16.98 3.22
C ILE A 994 59.11 15.59 3.71
N VAL A 995 59.94 14.56 3.50
CA VAL A 995 59.74 13.21 4.06
C VAL A 995 59.53 13.33 5.58
N THR A 996 58.43 12.78 6.08
CA THR A 996 58.12 12.85 7.52
C THR A 996 58.99 11.88 8.31
N ASN A 997 59.23 12.15 9.60
CA ASN A 997 60.02 11.24 10.45
C ASN A 997 59.41 9.83 10.51
N ALA A 998 58.08 9.72 10.57
CA ALA A 998 57.38 8.44 10.56
C ALA A 998 57.59 7.65 9.24
N GLU A 999 57.67 8.33 8.10
CA GLU A 999 57.97 7.69 6.81
C GLU A 999 59.41 7.20 6.77
N ALA A 1000 60.35 8.02 7.26
CA ALA A 1000 61.77 7.67 7.29
C ALA A 1000 62.06 6.46 8.20
N GLU A 1001 61.46 6.41 9.38
CA GLU A 1001 61.56 5.27 10.31
C GLU A 1001 60.95 3.99 9.72
N ALA A 1002 59.82 4.11 9.00
CA ALA A 1002 59.18 2.97 8.36
C ALA A 1002 60.02 2.43 7.18
N MET A 1003 60.61 3.30 6.36
CA MET A 1003 61.54 2.92 5.28
C MET A 1003 62.79 2.24 5.84
N LEU A 1004 63.40 2.81 6.87
CA LEU A 1004 64.56 2.21 7.55
C LEU A 1004 64.23 0.82 8.08
N SER A 1005 63.04 0.65 8.70
CA SER A 1005 62.57 -0.64 9.20
C SER A 1005 62.45 -1.70 8.10
N VAL A 1006 62.07 -1.31 6.88
CA VAL A 1006 62.01 -2.22 5.72
C VAL A 1006 63.42 -2.62 5.29
N MET A 1007 64.33 -1.64 5.18
CA MET A 1007 65.71 -1.89 4.78
C MET A 1007 66.47 -2.76 5.79
N GLU A 1008 66.31 -2.49 7.10
CA GLU A 1008 66.85 -3.34 8.17
C GLU A 1008 66.34 -4.78 8.08
N TRP A 1009 65.04 -4.94 7.80
CA TRP A 1009 64.46 -6.26 7.68
C TRP A 1009 65.04 -7.02 6.47
N LEU A 1010 65.22 -6.36 5.32
CA LEU A 1010 65.85 -6.97 4.13
C LEU A 1010 67.29 -7.44 4.41
N VAL A 1011 68.10 -6.60 5.07
CA VAL A 1011 69.48 -6.95 5.46
C VAL A 1011 69.50 -8.13 6.44
N ARG A 1012 68.61 -8.12 7.45
CA ARG A 1012 68.47 -9.25 8.39
C ARG A 1012 68.10 -10.56 7.67
N GLN A 1013 67.18 -10.52 6.71
CA GLN A 1013 66.79 -11.71 5.94
C GLN A 1013 67.89 -12.17 4.97
N SER A 1014 68.68 -11.25 4.42
CA SER A 1014 69.87 -11.58 3.61
C SER A 1014 70.86 -12.41 4.43
N HIS A 1015 71.18 -11.97 5.64
CA HIS A 1015 72.04 -12.72 6.56
C HIS A 1015 71.44 -14.03 7.08
N ALA A 1016 70.11 -14.15 7.10
CA ALA A 1016 69.39 -15.34 7.58
C ALA A 1016 69.22 -16.46 6.53
N GLY A 1017 69.71 -16.27 5.29
CA GLY A 1017 69.76 -17.33 4.27
C GLY A 1017 69.22 -16.98 2.88
N LEU A 1018 68.89 -15.73 2.59
CA LEU A 1018 68.45 -15.25 1.27
C LEU A 1018 69.32 -14.09 0.75
N PRO A 1019 70.56 -14.35 0.31
CA PRO A 1019 71.50 -13.29 -0.10
C PRO A 1019 71.01 -12.45 -1.29
N GLN A 1020 70.02 -12.93 -2.05
CA GLN A 1020 69.40 -12.19 -3.16
C GLN A 1020 68.63 -10.95 -2.69
N LEU A 1021 68.23 -10.90 -1.41
CA LEU A 1021 67.49 -9.75 -0.85
C LEU A 1021 68.37 -8.53 -0.56
N SER A 1022 69.70 -8.68 -0.54
CA SER A 1022 70.63 -7.55 -0.48
C SER A 1022 70.94 -6.97 -1.86
N THR A 1023 70.34 -7.47 -2.95
CA THR A 1023 70.57 -6.94 -4.30
C THR A 1023 69.30 -6.32 -4.87
N LEU A 1024 69.24 -4.99 -4.93
CA LEU A 1024 68.17 -4.22 -5.56
C LEU A 1024 68.58 -3.89 -7.01
N SER A 1025 68.38 -4.83 -7.93
CA SER A 1025 68.91 -4.76 -9.30
C SER A 1025 68.31 -3.67 -10.19
N ASP A 1026 67.15 -3.10 -9.81
CA ASP A 1026 66.37 -2.18 -10.64
C ASP A 1026 66.43 -0.70 -10.18
N ILE A 1027 67.18 -0.40 -9.12
CA ILE A 1027 67.47 0.96 -8.63
C ILE A 1027 68.94 1.28 -8.88
N SER A 1028 69.23 2.46 -9.42
CA SER A 1028 70.58 2.96 -9.62
C SER A 1028 71.23 3.35 -8.30
N SER A 1029 72.57 3.26 -8.26
CA SER A 1029 73.35 3.69 -7.09
C SER A 1029 73.08 5.15 -6.71
N ASP A 1030 72.89 6.03 -7.70
CA ASP A 1030 72.63 7.45 -7.49
C ASP A 1030 71.25 7.70 -6.86
N THR A 1031 70.21 7.00 -7.33
CA THR A 1031 68.83 7.13 -6.79
C THR A 1031 68.71 6.54 -5.39
N PHE A 1032 69.39 5.43 -5.12
CA PHE A 1032 69.46 4.87 -3.78
C PHE A 1032 70.26 5.76 -2.81
N ALA A 1033 71.39 6.32 -3.26
CA ALA A 1033 72.16 7.29 -2.47
C ALA A 1033 71.32 8.53 -2.13
N CYS A 1034 70.57 9.07 -3.10
CA CYS A 1034 69.64 10.18 -2.88
C CYS A 1034 68.56 9.85 -1.83
N LEU A 1035 67.99 8.64 -1.88
CA LEU A 1035 67.04 8.18 -0.86
C LEU A 1035 67.68 8.12 0.54
N CYS A 1036 68.88 7.55 0.66
CA CYS A 1036 69.61 7.49 1.92
C CYS A 1036 69.94 8.88 2.47
N ASP A 1037 70.39 9.80 1.61
CA ASP A 1037 70.72 11.18 2.01
C ASP A 1037 69.45 11.93 2.49
N ASN A 1038 68.29 11.70 1.85
CA ASN A 1038 67.00 12.23 2.28
C ASN A 1038 66.55 11.66 3.63
N LEU A 1039 66.76 10.36 3.88
CA LEU A 1039 66.47 9.71 5.16
C LEU A 1039 67.38 10.22 6.27
N GLN A 1040 68.68 10.40 5.99
CA GLN A 1040 69.66 10.90 6.96
C GLN A 1040 69.34 12.32 7.45
N GLY A 1041 68.72 13.16 6.61
CA GLY A 1041 68.30 14.51 6.96
C GLY A 1041 67.12 14.58 7.95
N VAL A 1042 66.40 13.48 8.16
CA VAL A 1042 65.14 13.45 8.94
C VAL A 1042 65.23 12.51 10.16
N LEU A 1043 65.99 11.41 10.07
CA LEU A 1043 66.11 10.41 11.12
C LEU A 1043 66.87 10.92 12.36
N SER A 1044 66.57 10.33 13.52
CA SER A 1044 67.32 10.57 14.76
C SER A 1044 68.77 10.04 14.65
N PRO A 1045 69.74 10.62 15.39
CA PRO A 1045 71.16 10.25 15.28
C PRO A 1045 71.43 8.77 15.54
N ASP A 1046 70.64 8.09 16.38
CA ASP A 1046 70.77 6.65 16.67
C ASP A 1046 70.46 5.76 15.45
N HIS A 1047 69.63 6.25 14.52
CA HIS A 1047 69.24 5.53 13.30
C HIS A 1047 70.16 5.83 12.10
N VAL A 1048 70.98 6.89 12.17
CA VAL A 1048 71.92 7.26 11.10
C VAL A 1048 73.04 6.23 10.95
N ASP A 1049 73.55 5.70 12.07
CA ASP A 1049 74.57 4.65 12.07
C ASP A 1049 74.03 3.33 11.47
N ALA A 1050 72.75 3.01 11.73
CA ALA A 1050 72.07 1.87 11.14
C ALA A 1050 71.89 2.03 9.63
N LEU A 1051 71.52 3.23 9.17
CA LEU A 1051 71.37 3.55 7.75
C LEU A 1051 72.69 3.45 6.97
N GLU A 1052 73.81 3.94 7.52
CA GLU A 1052 75.14 3.80 6.90
C GLU A 1052 75.57 2.34 6.78
N THR A 1053 75.26 1.52 7.79
CA THR A 1053 75.53 0.07 7.75
C THR A 1053 74.73 -0.61 6.63
N ILE A 1054 73.46 -0.23 6.47
CA ILE A 1054 72.59 -0.73 5.39
C ILE A 1054 73.09 -0.28 4.02
N ARG A 1055 73.52 0.99 3.88
CA ARG A 1055 74.05 1.58 2.65
C ARG A 1055 75.25 0.80 2.11
N LEU A 1056 76.10 0.27 3.00
CA LEU A 1056 77.26 -0.56 2.66
C LEU A 1056 76.91 -2.02 2.35
N THR A 1057 75.70 -2.48 2.71
CA THR A 1057 75.30 -3.90 2.63
C THR A 1057 74.36 -4.19 1.45
N ILE A 1058 73.60 -3.19 0.97
CA ILE A 1058 72.69 -3.33 -0.17
C ILE A 1058 73.43 -2.99 -1.47
N ASP A 1059 73.51 -3.96 -2.39
CA ASP A 1059 74.02 -3.79 -3.75
C ASP A 1059 72.92 -3.25 -4.67
N THR A 1060 73.23 -2.22 -5.46
CA THR A 1060 72.29 -1.55 -6.39
C THR A 1060 72.64 -1.82 -7.86
N GLY A 1061 71.65 -1.67 -8.76
CA GLY A 1061 71.82 -1.76 -10.20
C GLY A 1061 72.50 -0.54 -10.85
N THR A 1062 72.69 -0.59 -12.17
CA THR A 1062 73.35 0.47 -12.95
C THR A 1062 72.39 1.53 -13.50
N GLU A 1063 71.12 1.18 -13.75
CA GLU A 1063 70.11 2.09 -14.29
C GLU A 1063 68.80 1.95 -13.54
N ASP A 1064 68.09 3.06 -13.33
CA ASP A 1064 66.73 3.04 -12.79
C ASP A 1064 65.77 2.45 -13.81
N ARG A 1065 64.96 1.49 -13.37
CA ARG A 1065 63.89 0.97 -14.19
C ARG A 1065 62.81 2.01 -14.41
N THR A 1066 62.42 2.26 -15.66
CA THR A 1066 61.25 3.07 -15.98
C THR A 1066 59.98 2.37 -15.48
N ILE A 1067 59.24 3.02 -14.56
CA ILE A 1067 58.00 2.48 -13.98
C ILE A 1067 56.81 2.95 -14.83
N PRO A 1068 56.16 2.08 -15.62
CA PRO A 1068 54.90 2.43 -16.27
C PRO A 1068 53.84 2.81 -15.21
N PRO A 1069 53.01 3.84 -15.48
CA PRO A 1069 51.97 4.25 -14.55
C PRO A 1069 50.97 3.10 -14.32
N PRO A 1070 50.49 2.91 -13.09
CA PRO A 1070 49.55 1.85 -12.78
C PRO A 1070 48.21 2.07 -13.49
N ALA A 1071 47.60 0.99 -13.98
CA ALA A 1071 46.30 1.02 -14.61
C ALA A 1071 45.21 1.07 -13.54
N LEU A 1072 44.58 2.24 -13.38
CA LEU A 1072 43.47 2.41 -12.45
C LEU A 1072 42.27 1.58 -12.89
N LEU A 1073 41.72 0.79 -11.97
CA LEU A 1073 40.46 0.10 -12.20
C LEU A 1073 39.32 1.14 -12.28
N ALA A 1074 38.48 1.00 -13.30
CA ALA A 1074 37.39 1.92 -13.56
C ALA A 1074 36.35 1.85 -12.44
N GLN A 1075 36.05 2.99 -11.80
CA GLN A 1075 35.00 3.09 -10.78
C GLN A 1075 33.62 3.36 -11.38
N HIS A 1076 33.57 3.83 -12.62
CA HIS A 1076 32.37 4.10 -13.39
C HIS A 1076 32.58 3.65 -14.84
N VAL A 1077 31.51 3.19 -15.49
CA VAL A 1077 31.52 2.84 -16.91
C VAL A 1077 30.57 3.78 -17.64
N ALA A 1078 31.13 4.54 -18.58
CA ALA A 1078 30.36 5.34 -19.53
C ALA A 1078 30.53 4.73 -20.93
N MET A 1079 29.44 4.22 -21.49
CA MET A 1079 29.42 3.63 -22.84
C MET A 1079 28.19 4.11 -23.60
N SER A 1080 28.34 4.29 -24.91
CA SER A 1080 27.19 4.59 -25.77
C SER A 1080 26.32 3.34 -25.95
N LEU A 1081 25.01 3.53 -26.13
CA LEU A 1081 24.06 2.44 -26.38
C LEU A 1081 24.47 1.56 -27.58
N HIS A 1082 25.05 2.16 -28.63
CA HIS A 1082 25.56 1.43 -29.78
C HIS A 1082 26.72 0.47 -29.42
N ARG A 1083 27.61 0.86 -28.49
CA ARG A 1083 28.71 -0.01 -28.03
C ARG A 1083 28.20 -1.16 -27.15
N VAL A 1084 27.20 -0.87 -26.31
CA VAL A 1084 26.50 -1.91 -25.53
C VAL A 1084 25.83 -2.93 -26.45
N ASP A 1085 25.09 -2.46 -27.46
CA ASP A 1085 24.42 -3.32 -28.43
C ASP A 1085 25.41 -4.16 -29.25
N ALA A 1086 26.54 -3.58 -29.68
CA ALA A 1086 27.60 -4.31 -30.36
C ALA A 1086 28.18 -5.45 -29.51
N LEU A 1087 28.39 -5.21 -28.20
CA LEU A 1087 28.84 -6.24 -27.26
C LEU A 1087 27.81 -7.36 -27.05
N MET A 1088 26.52 -7.01 -26.98
CA MET A 1088 25.44 -7.98 -26.84
C MET A 1088 25.30 -8.87 -28.08
N ARG A 1089 25.39 -8.28 -29.29
CA ARG A 1089 25.36 -9.02 -30.56
C ARG A 1089 26.59 -9.90 -30.78
N ALA A 1090 27.77 -9.48 -30.33
CA ALA A 1090 29.01 -10.25 -30.48
C ALA A 1090 28.98 -11.62 -29.77
N ARG A 1091 28.05 -11.83 -28.82
CA ARG A 1091 27.83 -13.12 -28.14
C ARG A 1091 26.80 -14.02 -28.81
N VAL A 1092 26.07 -13.55 -29.82
CA VAL A 1092 25.11 -14.37 -30.57
C VAL A 1092 25.86 -15.04 -31.73
N PRO A 1093 26.05 -16.37 -31.74
CA PRO A 1093 26.68 -17.03 -32.89
C PRO A 1093 25.86 -16.76 -34.15
N PRO A 1094 26.50 -16.53 -35.32
CA PRO A 1094 25.77 -16.35 -36.56
C PRO A 1094 24.90 -17.60 -36.79
N PRO A 1095 23.64 -17.44 -37.26
CA PRO A 1095 22.74 -18.57 -37.47
C PRO A 1095 23.40 -19.57 -38.42
N SER A 1096 23.76 -20.75 -37.90
CA SER A 1096 24.32 -21.79 -38.75
C SER A 1096 23.19 -22.44 -39.54
N THR A 1097 23.14 -22.20 -40.85
CA THR A 1097 22.34 -23.05 -41.74
C THR A 1097 22.80 -24.50 -41.58
N PRO A 1098 21.90 -25.47 -41.34
CA PRO A 1098 22.29 -26.85 -41.10
C PRO A 1098 23.08 -27.39 -42.29
N LYS A 1099 24.24 -27.99 -42.02
CA LYS A 1099 25.05 -28.65 -43.04
C LYS A 1099 24.22 -29.78 -43.64
N ARG A 1100 24.03 -29.73 -44.96
CA ARG A 1100 23.33 -30.73 -45.75
C ARG A 1100 24.13 -32.05 -45.74
N THR A 1101 23.91 -32.88 -44.74
CA THR A 1101 24.29 -34.30 -44.77
C THR A 1101 23.05 -35.15 -44.99
N THR A 1102 23.18 -36.06 -45.95
CA THR A 1102 22.24 -37.02 -46.54
C THR A 1102 21.31 -37.77 -45.56
N PRO A 1103 20.17 -38.32 -46.06
CA PRO A 1103 18.97 -38.58 -45.28
C PRO A 1103 19.01 -39.89 -44.48
N PRO A 1104 18.35 -39.97 -43.31
CA PRO A 1104 18.01 -41.24 -42.70
C PRO A 1104 16.71 -41.75 -43.34
N HIS A 1105 16.83 -42.65 -44.31
CA HIS A 1105 15.82 -43.69 -44.47
C HIS A 1105 15.94 -44.60 -43.25
N THR A 1106 14.97 -44.53 -42.33
CA THR A 1106 14.13 -45.67 -41.92
C THR A 1106 13.24 -45.29 -40.74
N GLN A 1107 11.96 -45.64 -40.90
CA GLN A 1107 10.91 -45.85 -39.90
C GLN A 1107 9.96 -44.68 -39.57
N ASN A 1108 8.86 -44.70 -40.34
CA ASN A 1108 7.45 -44.60 -39.93
C ASN A 1108 7.04 -43.32 -39.17
N MET A 1109 6.38 -42.31 -39.75
CA MET A 1109 5.15 -42.36 -40.57
C MET A 1109 4.12 -43.37 -40.08
N LEU A 1110 3.41 -43.02 -39.00
CA LEU A 1110 1.96 -43.19 -38.83
C LEU A 1110 1.55 -42.57 -37.49
N GLY A 1111 0.68 -41.56 -37.53
CA GLY A 1111 0.11 -40.92 -36.35
C GLY A 1111 -0.44 -39.53 -36.63
N LEU A 1112 -1.35 -39.43 -37.61
CA LEU A 1112 -2.07 -38.23 -38.01
C LEU A 1112 -3.49 -38.30 -37.40
N VAL A 1113 -3.96 -37.17 -36.83
CA VAL A 1113 -5.36 -36.72 -36.60
C VAL A 1113 -6.10 -37.42 -35.44
N THR A 1114 -6.80 -36.75 -34.51
CA THR A 1114 -7.93 -35.78 -34.59
C THR A 1114 -7.95 -34.83 -33.38
N VAL A 1115 -8.17 -33.52 -33.60
CA VAL A 1115 -9.39 -32.73 -33.26
C VAL A 1115 -9.73 -32.71 -31.78
#